data_AF-A0A7C1I3J2-F1
#
_entry.id   AF-A0A7C1I3J2-F1
#
_cell.length_a   1.000
_cell.length_b   1.000
_cell.length_c   1.000
_cell.angle_alpha   90.00
_cell.angle_beta   90.00
_cell.angle_gamma   90.00
#
_symmetry.space_group_name_H-M   'P 1'
#
loop_
_entity.id
_entity.type
_entity.pdbx_description
1 polymer ?
#
loop_
_entity_poly.entity_id
_entity_poly.type
_entity_poly.pdbx_seq_one_letter_code
_entity_poly.pdbx_strand_id
1 'polypeptide(L)'
;MDTVLVFHFDASCRVHFISSENAAEQLAEDERLILETALLDTAACLKKESPSFYKLLTQQKIQIRLYSFDQGAARLMPHEIVMNLQLLRPEKRRLSQRHRLLVGVLERVFYHLCHPELHMTEVRLHSLRFLQSHKDILAGTLSEMKAAAPAFDEPDWYETLRQADNLILLDEFWHWLAKTDAVVALFLAAKGAKGRLRPKIKAVLAEEVSKLSPSFPVKSGQAERVLMGFKSLYREQNSLVIVYQLPGNLLKAVRICTPDTIDAMSAHSACRSIRFRNLRTDIFHDHGRWLRKWIDRLNFYNKEPGFAALEAMLLSDDVHEVSLAVKQLQQKIRRKEHVKEARRLLYSALYYWNNPDKGICRSIILEVSALLEDLLTDRPATFPPSRVNRIVLRSEPRTIAVDIPKPRTVRTDRIKARILWSLNGYRKKPVPMEQAHSRPVGGVVRFTATLPIRNGWCHYAVQFSLNDGKTWQWEEFHENSCGLIKSMADERGQRVLSFYADTLNLKLNPDSSPARDERGLFVYGTFDDIADQLEEFRKEGYTRIYPLGALELGWAGEAGPDPSVFSVLDGKTVRRDLGGLEALLRLRKRADSLGMKVLLCMLSHFSRANAEYDYHFPAYILNNKGVLTRRAGWDGEWSEWLDSFMVNMRDFDNIDTLAQIGIELTKLGFGLRVDVGHGFDTVFPIDPRQSGSARLFGEVTVGGFEPIDLRKTDEPNIPLLYLCYKIQKAVPNALLVYSEQWHGNEVRMLKA
;
A
#
# COMPACT_ATOMS: atom_id res chain seq x y z
N MET A 1 2.23 -27.76 14.70
CA MET A 1 0.93 -27.88 14.01
C MET A 1 0.09 -26.70 14.41
N ASP A 2 -0.73 -26.19 13.50
CA ASP A 2 -1.69 -25.15 13.80
C ASP A 2 -2.86 -25.78 14.55
N THR A 3 -3.30 -25.18 15.66
CA THR A 3 -4.49 -25.63 16.39
C THR A 3 -5.63 -24.66 16.13
N VAL A 4 -6.77 -25.15 15.67
CA VAL A 4 -7.96 -24.32 15.41
C VAL A 4 -9.02 -24.65 16.47
N LEU A 5 -9.48 -23.63 17.17
CA LEU A 5 -10.52 -23.73 18.17
C LEU A 5 -11.73 -22.94 17.72
N VAL A 6 -12.91 -23.52 17.90
CA VAL A 6 -14.18 -22.88 17.58
C VAL A 6 -15.03 -22.87 18.83
N PHE A 7 -15.57 -21.72 19.21
CA PHE A 7 -16.37 -21.59 20.42
C PHE A 7 -17.35 -20.42 20.33
N HIS A 8 -18.27 -20.36 21.27
CA HIS A 8 -19.14 -19.20 21.48
C HIS A 8 -19.29 -18.91 22.98
N PHE A 9 -19.72 -17.70 23.31
CA PHE A 9 -20.04 -17.30 24.67
C PHE A 9 -21.55 -17.34 24.90
N ASP A 10 -21.98 -17.83 26.06
CA ASP A 10 -23.37 -17.71 26.49
C ASP A 10 -23.63 -16.44 27.32
N ALA A 11 -24.89 -16.19 27.67
CA ALA A 11 -25.27 -15.04 28.50
C ALA A 11 -24.66 -15.08 29.92
N SER A 12 -24.16 -16.22 30.37
CA SER A 12 -23.56 -16.46 31.70
C SER A 12 -22.03 -16.39 31.70
N CYS A 13 -21.40 -15.90 30.62
CA CYS A 13 -19.94 -15.87 30.46
C CYS A 13 -19.27 -17.23 30.33
N ARG A 14 -20.02 -18.31 30.07
CA ARG A 14 -19.42 -19.62 29.82
C ARG A 14 -18.99 -19.71 28.36
N VAL A 15 -17.82 -20.29 28.15
CA VAL A 15 -17.28 -20.65 26.84
C VAL A 15 -17.78 -22.04 26.49
N HIS A 16 -18.38 -22.17 25.31
CA HIS A 16 -18.83 -23.44 24.76
C HIS A 16 -18.02 -23.75 23.52
N PHE A 17 -17.05 -24.67 23.65
CA PHE A 17 -16.27 -25.15 22.51
C PHE A 17 -17.14 -26.04 21.62
N ILE A 18 -17.06 -25.78 20.31
CA ILE A 18 -17.89 -26.43 19.27
C ILE A 18 -17.12 -27.57 18.57
N SER A 19 -15.79 -27.67 18.74
CA SER A 19 -14.99 -28.63 17.98
C SER A 19 -15.35 -30.09 18.22
N SER A 20 -15.28 -30.91 17.18
CA SER A 20 -15.10 -32.36 17.27
C SER A 20 -13.96 -32.71 18.23
N GLU A 21 -14.08 -33.86 18.90
CA GLU A 21 -13.23 -34.33 20.01
C GLU A 21 -11.71 -34.13 19.78
N ASN A 22 -11.22 -34.04 18.53
CA ASN A 22 -9.81 -33.94 18.18
C ASN A 22 -9.11 -32.56 18.30
N ALA A 23 -9.80 -31.41 18.25
CA ALA A 23 -9.09 -30.11 18.11
C ALA A 23 -8.71 -29.45 19.45
N ALA A 24 -9.57 -29.53 20.47
CA ALA A 24 -9.27 -29.06 21.82
C ALA A 24 -8.29 -30.00 22.56
N GLU A 25 -8.21 -31.27 22.16
CA GLU A 25 -7.26 -32.27 22.67
C GLU A 25 -5.82 -32.07 22.15
N GLN A 26 -5.62 -31.22 21.14
CA GLN A 26 -4.29 -30.90 20.59
C GLN A 26 -3.50 -29.88 21.42
N LEU A 27 -4.16 -29.13 22.31
CA LEU A 27 -3.46 -28.27 23.26
C LEU A 27 -2.98 -29.07 24.46
N ALA A 28 -1.78 -28.75 24.95
CA ALA A 28 -1.37 -29.26 26.24
C ALA A 28 -2.35 -28.77 27.34
N GLU A 29 -2.55 -29.57 28.38
CA GLU A 29 -3.49 -29.27 29.48
C GLU A 29 -3.28 -27.87 30.07
N ASP A 30 -2.02 -27.49 30.30
CA ASP A 30 -1.65 -26.15 30.79
C ASP A 30 -2.03 -25.03 29.80
N GLU A 31 -1.81 -25.22 28.49
CA GLU A 31 -2.11 -24.22 27.45
C GLU A 31 -3.63 -24.00 27.34
N ARG A 32 -4.39 -25.09 27.42
CA ARG A 32 -5.85 -25.07 27.44
C ARG A 32 -6.37 -24.33 28.68
N LEU A 33 -5.86 -24.65 29.86
CA LEU A 33 -6.27 -24.00 31.10
C LEU A 33 -5.99 -22.49 31.08
N ILE A 34 -4.83 -22.09 30.55
CA ILE A 34 -4.46 -20.67 30.38
C ILE A 34 -5.47 -19.97 29.47
N LEU A 35 -5.79 -20.58 28.31
CA LEU A 35 -6.74 -20.01 27.37
C LEU A 35 -8.14 -19.90 27.95
N GLU A 36 -8.68 -20.99 28.53
CA GLU A 36 -10.03 -21.02 29.11
C GLU A 36 -10.19 -19.98 30.21
N THR A 37 -9.20 -19.87 31.11
CA THR A 37 -9.24 -18.88 32.19
C THR A 37 -9.21 -17.46 31.62
N ALA A 38 -8.39 -17.19 30.60
CA ALA A 38 -8.34 -15.86 29.99
C ALA A 38 -9.62 -15.52 29.24
N LEU A 39 -10.25 -16.47 28.55
CA LEU A 39 -11.54 -16.27 27.89
C LEU A 39 -12.65 -15.93 28.90
N LEU A 40 -12.71 -16.65 30.04
CA LEU A 40 -13.65 -16.38 31.12
C LEU A 40 -13.45 -14.99 31.72
N ASP A 41 -12.20 -14.63 32.03
CA ASP A 41 -11.87 -13.32 32.60
C ASP A 41 -12.17 -12.18 31.63
N THR A 42 -11.81 -12.32 30.35
CA THR A 42 -12.16 -11.36 29.30
C THR A 42 -13.68 -11.19 29.21
N ALA A 43 -14.45 -12.29 29.13
CA ALA A 43 -15.91 -12.22 29.07
C ALA A 43 -16.53 -11.52 30.29
N ALA A 44 -16.03 -11.80 31.50
CA ALA A 44 -16.49 -11.17 32.73
C ALA A 44 -16.20 -9.65 32.75
N CYS A 45 -14.99 -9.25 32.32
CA CYS A 45 -14.63 -7.84 32.15
C CYS A 45 -15.57 -7.14 31.16
N LEU A 46 -15.75 -7.72 29.97
CA LEU A 46 -16.58 -7.15 28.91
C LEU A 46 -18.04 -7.02 29.33
N LYS A 47 -18.62 -8.04 29.96
CA LYS A 47 -20.00 -8.00 30.44
C LYS A 47 -20.22 -6.91 31.49
N LYS A 48 -19.22 -6.66 32.35
CA LYS A 48 -19.29 -5.64 33.40
C LYS A 48 -19.15 -4.22 32.85
N GLU A 49 -18.20 -3.98 31.96
CA GLU A 49 -17.91 -2.64 31.44
C GLU A 49 -18.82 -2.23 30.29
N SER A 50 -19.12 -3.16 29.37
CA SER A 50 -19.92 -2.90 28.17
C SER A 50 -20.88 -4.06 27.87
N PRO A 51 -22.04 -4.11 28.56
CA PRO A 51 -23.06 -5.15 28.34
C PRO A 51 -23.53 -5.25 26.88
N SER A 52 -23.55 -4.13 26.15
CA SER A 52 -23.90 -4.09 24.72
C SER A 52 -22.85 -4.76 23.84
N PHE A 53 -21.56 -4.51 24.08
CA PHE A 53 -20.48 -5.19 23.38
C PHE A 53 -20.49 -6.69 23.70
N TYR A 54 -20.66 -7.06 24.97
CA TYR A 54 -20.77 -8.46 25.35
C TYR A 54 -21.95 -9.16 24.65
N LYS A 55 -23.11 -8.49 24.52
CA LYS A 55 -24.24 -9.01 23.77
C LYS A 55 -23.90 -9.28 22.31
N LEU A 56 -23.17 -8.38 21.63
CA LEU A 56 -22.71 -8.63 20.26
C LEU A 56 -21.78 -9.84 20.20
N LEU A 57 -20.87 -9.98 21.17
CA LEU A 57 -19.94 -11.11 21.25
C LEU A 57 -20.66 -12.46 21.40
N THR A 58 -21.74 -12.53 22.20
CA THR A 58 -22.53 -13.76 22.36
C THR A 58 -23.27 -14.21 21.09
N GLN A 59 -23.38 -13.34 20.08
CA GLN A 59 -23.96 -13.66 18.78
C GLN A 59 -22.93 -14.22 17.80
N GLN A 60 -21.63 -14.19 18.16
CA GLN A 60 -20.55 -14.63 17.30
C GLN A 60 -20.22 -16.11 17.52
N LYS A 61 -19.98 -16.81 16.43
CA LYS A 61 -19.23 -18.07 16.41
C LYS A 61 -17.77 -17.70 16.17
N ILE A 62 -16.93 -17.88 17.20
CA ILE A 62 -15.55 -17.40 17.20
C ILE A 62 -14.63 -18.54 16.78
N GLN A 63 -13.75 -18.27 15.81
CA GLN A 63 -12.67 -19.16 15.43
C GLN A 63 -11.32 -18.53 15.81
N ILE A 64 -10.52 -19.25 16.60
CA ILE A 64 -9.14 -18.88 16.91
C ILE A 64 -8.21 -19.93 16.32
N ARG A 65 -7.23 -19.50 15.52
CA ARG A 65 -6.10 -20.31 15.08
C ARG A 65 -4.86 -19.94 15.89
N LEU A 66 -4.28 -20.96 16.52
CA LEU A 66 -3.05 -20.89 17.30
C LEU A 66 -1.89 -21.45 16.48
N TYR A 67 -0.85 -20.63 16.28
CA TYR A 67 0.42 -21.08 15.71
C TYR A 67 1.55 -20.15 16.17
N SER A 68 2.80 -20.59 16.04
CA SER A 68 3.96 -19.78 16.45
C SER A 68 4.42 -18.89 15.30
N PHE A 69 4.63 -17.60 15.59
CA PHE A 69 5.26 -16.65 14.66
C PHE A 69 6.13 -15.65 15.41
N ASP A 70 7.08 -15.05 14.71
CA ASP A 70 8.22 -14.33 15.31
C ASP A 70 7.84 -13.05 16.06
N GLN A 71 6.80 -12.35 15.61
CA GLN A 71 6.40 -11.04 16.16
C GLN A 71 4.88 -10.83 16.12
N GLY A 72 4.35 -10.29 17.22
CA GLY A 72 2.95 -9.90 17.37
C GLY A 72 2.15 -10.90 18.22
N ALA A 73 1.07 -10.40 18.82
CA ALA A 73 0.23 -11.18 19.73
C ALA A 73 -0.94 -11.86 19.02
N ALA A 74 -1.84 -11.07 18.44
CA ALA A 74 -2.98 -11.58 17.69
C ALA A 74 -3.53 -10.53 16.71
N ARG A 75 -4.17 -10.99 15.64
CA ARG A 75 -4.87 -10.15 14.65
C ARG A 75 -6.13 -10.83 14.13
N LEU A 76 -7.10 -10.03 13.72
CA LEU A 76 -8.29 -10.50 13.01
C LEU A 76 -7.92 -10.74 11.54
N MET A 77 -8.20 -11.94 11.05
CA MET A 77 -8.26 -12.28 9.63
C MET A 77 -9.74 -12.38 9.22
N PRO A 78 -10.06 -12.35 7.92
CA PRO A 78 -11.45 -12.32 7.45
C PRO A 78 -12.35 -13.44 7.96
N HIS A 79 -11.79 -14.62 8.26
CA HIS A 79 -12.56 -15.78 8.73
C HIS A 79 -12.14 -16.30 10.12
N GLU A 80 -11.11 -15.72 10.74
CA GLU A 80 -10.57 -16.23 12.00
C GLU A 80 -9.75 -15.19 12.76
N ILE A 81 -9.60 -15.39 14.05
CA ILE A 81 -8.58 -14.71 14.85
C ILE A 81 -7.32 -15.55 14.80
N VAL A 82 -6.22 -14.91 14.43
CA VAL A 82 -4.90 -15.49 14.43
C VAL A 82 -4.18 -15.07 15.70
N MET A 83 -3.76 -16.03 16.52
CA MET A 83 -3.11 -15.76 17.79
C MET A 83 -1.81 -16.55 17.95
N ASN A 84 -0.79 -15.87 18.50
CA ASN A 84 0.53 -16.46 18.73
C ASN A 84 0.45 -17.50 19.84
N LEU A 85 0.77 -18.77 19.52
CA LEU A 85 0.76 -19.87 20.47
C LEU A 85 1.69 -19.62 21.67
N GLN A 86 2.73 -18.80 21.51
CA GLN A 86 3.64 -18.44 22.61
C GLN A 86 2.93 -17.73 23.78
N LEU A 87 1.77 -17.11 23.55
CA LEU A 87 0.94 -16.51 24.61
C LEU A 87 0.38 -17.55 25.60
N LEU A 88 0.28 -18.82 25.18
CA LEU A 88 -0.25 -19.90 26.01
C LEU A 88 0.85 -20.73 26.69
N ARG A 89 2.13 -20.44 26.41
CA ARG A 89 3.23 -21.22 26.98
C ARG A 89 3.33 -21.00 28.50
N PRO A 90 3.33 -22.07 29.32
CA PRO A 90 3.37 -21.94 30.77
C PRO A 90 4.75 -21.46 31.21
N GLU A 91 4.82 -20.24 31.71
CA GLU A 91 6.04 -19.68 32.30
C GLU A 91 5.76 -19.23 33.72
N LYS A 92 6.03 -20.12 34.70
CA LYS A 92 5.62 -19.94 36.11
C LYS A 92 5.95 -18.56 36.71
N ARG A 93 7.11 -17.98 36.37
CA ARG A 93 7.53 -16.66 36.89
C ARG A 93 6.79 -15.47 36.27
N ARG A 94 6.21 -15.65 35.07
CA ARG A 94 5.55 -14.61 34.28
C ARG A 94 4.08 -14.88 34.02
N LEU A 95 3.56 -16.04 34.45
CA LEU A 95 2.21 -16.52 34.15
C LEU A 95 1.13 -15.49 34.43
N SER A 96 1.18 -14.83 35.59
CA SER A 96 0.22 -13.78 35.93
C SER A 96 0.26 -12.59 34.96
N GLN A 97 1.44 -12.16 34.51
CA GLN A 97 1.56 -11.02 33.61
C GLN A 97 1.21 -11.39 32.16
N ARG A 98 1.58 -12.60 31.75
CA ARG A 98 1.14 -13.19 30.48
C ARG A 98 -0.37 -13.34 30.40
N HIS A 99 -1.01 -13.74 31.49
CA HIS A 99 -2.48 -13.79 31.58
C HIS A 99 -3.11 -12.42 31.39
N ARG A 100 -2.57 -11.37 32.03
CA ARG A 100 -3.03 -9.99 31.83
C ARG A 100 -2.86 -9.51 30.38
N LEU A 101 -1.70 -9.79 29.76
CA LEU A 101 -1.48 -9.55 28.33
C LEU A 101 -2.54 -10.26 27.49
N LEU A 102 -2.79 -11.54 27.74
CA LEU A 102 -3.75 -12.35 27.00
C LEU A 102 -5.17 -11.80 27.11
N VAL A 103 -5.62 -11.39 28.30
CA VAL A 103 -6.93 -10.76 28.50
C VAL A 103 -7.07 -9.48 27.66
N GLY A 104 -6.04 -8.62 27.65
CA GLY A 104 -6.04 -7.40 26.83
C GLY A 104 -5.98 -7.68 25.32
N VAL A 105 -5.25 -8.71 24.90
CA VAL A 105 -5.19 -9.14 23.50
C VAL A 105 -6.55 -9.68 23.04
N LEU A 106 -7.19 -10.54 23.85
CA LEU A 106 -8.50 -11.14 23.58
C LEU A 106 -9.59 -10.07 23.51
N GLU A 107 -9.60 -9.11 24.44
CA GLU A 107 -10.52 -7.96 24.40
C GLU A 107 -10.43 -7.24 23.06
N ARG A 108 -9.22 -6.87 22.64
CA ARG A 108 -8.98 -6.13 21.40
C ARG A 108 -9.47 -6.90 20.16
N VAL A 109 -9.13 -8.19 20.04
CA VAL A 109 -9.53 -8.99 18.87
C VAL A 109 -11.02 -9.32 18.87
N PHE A 110 -11.65 -9.48 20.03
CA PHE A 110 -13.11 -9.62 20.12
C PHE A 110 -13.84 -8.34 19.77
N TYR A 111 -13.28 -7.18 20.16
CA TYR A 111 -13.85 -5.89 19.78
C TYR A 111 -13.80 -5.71 18.27
N HIS A 112 -12.67 -6.06 17.65
CA HIS A 112 -12.53 -6.01 16.19
C HIS A 112 -13.44 -7.01 15.49
N LEU A 113 -13.55 -8.25 16.00
CA LEU A 113 -14.45 -9.27 15.42
C LEU A 113 -15.90 -8.78 15.38
N CYS A 114 -16.36 -8.08 16.41
CA CYS A 114 -17.72 -7.53 16.47
C CYS A 114 -17.90 -6.24 15.63
N HIS A 115 -16.81 -5.62 15.17
CA HIS A 115 -16.80 -4.39 14.37
C HIS A 115 -15.76 -4.50 13.24
N PRO A 116 -15.91 -5.49 12.34
CA PRO A 116 -14.88 -5.85 11.37
C PRO A 116 -14.53 -4.70 10.43
N GLU A 117 -15.46 -3.77 10.19
CA GLU A 117 -15.30 -2.59 9.33
C GLU A 117 -14.33 -1.53 9.87
N LEU A 118 -14.01 -1.56 11.17
CA LEU A 118 -13.15 -0.58 11.80
C LEU A 118 -11.69 -0.74 11.39
N HIS A 119 -11.02 0.40 11.23
CA HIS A 119 -9.57 0.41 11.05
C HIS A 119 -8.87 0.05 12.37
N MET A 120 -7.70 -0.59 12.31
CA MET A 120 -6.97 -1.07 13.50
C MET A 120 -6.65 0.05 14.52
N THR A 121 -6.56 1.30 14.07
CA THR A 121 -6.30 2.45 14.95
C THR A 121 -7.51 2.82 15.81
N GLU A 122 -8.73 2.63 15.31
CA GLU A 122 -9.97 2.78 16.08
C GLU A 122 -10.08 1.68 17.14
N VAL A 123 -9.80 0.43 16.73
CA VAL A 123 -9.75 -0.74 17.62
C VAL A 123 -8.71 -0.53 18.72
N ARG A 124 -7.51 -0.04 18.38
CA ARG A 124 -6.46 0.27 19.36
C ARG A 124 -6.85 1.39 20.31
N LEU A 125 -7.53 2.44 19.84
CA LEU A 125 -8.02 3.51 20.72
C LEU A 125 -9.09 2.99 21.69
N HIS A 126 -9.97 2.09 21.24
CA HIS A 126 -10.91 1.41 22.12
C HIS A 126 -10.18 0.60 23.20
N SER A 127 -9.28 -0.30 22.78
CA SER A 127 -8.52 -1.16 23.70
C SER A 127 -7.62 -0.34 24.64
N LEU A 128 -7.12 0.81 24.21
CA LEU A 128 -6.37 1.72 25.08
C LEU A 128 -7.24 2.25 26.23
N ARG A 129 -8.52 2.56 25.99
CA ARG A 129 -9.47 2.98 27.04
C ARG A 129 -9.79 1.82 27.98
N PHE A 130 -10.03 0.62 27.44
CA PHE A 130 -10.21 -0.61 28.23
C PHE A 130 -9.04 -0.86 29.18
N LEU A 131 -7.80 -0.83 28.65
CA LEU A 131 -6.60 -1.04 29.46
C LEU A 131 -6.37 0.11 30.45
N GLN A 132 -6.73 1.34 30.10
CA GLN A 132 -6.63 2.48 31.01
C GLN A 132 -7.62 2.37 32.19
N SER A 133 -8.82 1.82 31.98
CA SER A 133 -9.79 1.52 33.03
C SER A 133 -9.40 0.30 33.89
N HIS A 134 -8.61 -0.63 33.33
CA HIS A 134 -8.10 -1.84 33.99
C HIS A 134 -6.59 -1.77 34.26
N LYS A 135 -6.19 -0.96 35.25
CA LYS A 135 -4.78 -0.65 35.55
C LYS A 135 -3.92 -1.88 35.85
N ASP A 136 -4.48 -2.93 36.45
CA ASP A 136 -3.80 -4.19 36.71
C ASP A 136 -3.50 -4.97 35.41
N ILE A 137 -4.46 -4.98 34.47
CA ILE A 137 -4.28 -5.59 33.15
C ILE A 137 -3.20 -4.81 32.37
N LEU A 138 -3.29 -3.48 32.31
CA LEU A 138 -2.29 -2.63 31.64
C LEU A 138 -0.88 -2.82 32.20
N ALA A 139 -0.72 -2.83 33.53
CA ALA A 139 0.58 -3.01 34.17
C ALA A 139 1.18 -4.40 33.86
N GLY A 140 0.35 -5.46 33.88
CA GLY A 140 0.77 -6.80 33.51
C GLY A 140 1.18 -6.91 32.04
N THR A 141 0.37 -6.36 31.14
CA THR A 141 0.64 -6.26 29.70
C THR A 141 2.00 -5.59 29.43
N LEU A 142 2.25 -4.41 30.02
CA LEU A 142 3.52 -3.70 29.85
C LEU A 142 4.72 -4.50 30.37
N SER A 143 4.57 -5.15 31.53
CA SER A 143 5.62 -5.97 32.11
C SER A 143 5.97 -7.16 31.21
N GLU A 144 4.96 -7.86 30.69
CA GLU A 144 5.17 -9.03 29.84
C GLU A 144 5.73 -8.64 28.47
N MET A 145 5.17 -7.61 27.81
CA MET A 145 5.70 -7.14 26.52
C MET A 145 7.18 -6.75 26.64
N LYS A 146 7.57 -6.04 27.70
CA LYS A 146 8.97 -5.68 27.94
C LYS A 146 9.87 -6.90 28.16
N ALA A 147 9.38 -7.90 28.89
CA ALA A 147 10.15 -9.09 29.22
C ALA A 147 10.23 -10.10 28.07
N ALA A 148 9.22 -10.14 27.20
CA ALA A 148 9.12 -11.07 26.07
C ALA A 148 9.56 -10.44 24.73
N ALA A 149 9.95 -9.16 24.71
CA ALA A 149 10.37 -8.47 23.49
C ALA A 149 11.49 -9.25 22.75
N PRO A 150 11.38 -9.43 21.42
CA PRO A 150 10.38 -8.83 20.52
C PRO A 150 9.13 -9.69 20.23
N ALA A 151 8.90 -10.81 20.93
CA ALA A 151 7.92 -11.82 20.53
C ALA A 151 6.49 -11.28 20.37
N PHE A 152 6.06 -10.41 21.28
CA PHE A 152 4.72 -9.80 21.27
C PHE A 152 4.75 -8.33 20.83
N ASP A 153 5.85 -7.87 20.24
CA ASP A 153 5.97 -6.49 19.81
C ASP A 153 5.02 -6.23 18.64
N GLU A 154 4.30 -5.12 18.74
CA GLU A 154 3.53 -4.56 17.66
C GLU A 154 3.95 -3.11 17.42
N PRO A 155 4.00 -2.64 16.17
CA PRO A 155 4.43 -1.28 15.85
C PRO A 155 3.70 -0.24 16.71
N ASP A 156 4.50 0.57 17.41
CA ASP A 156 4.11 1.69 18.29
C ASP A 156 3.26 1.32 19.53
N TRP A 157 2.83 0.06 19.67
CA TRP A 157 1.81 -0.32 20.65
C TRP A 157 2.33 -0.29 22.09
N TYR A 158 3.50 -0.87 22.34
CA TYR A 158 4.11 -0.85 23.68
C TYR A 158 4.30 0.59 24.20
N GLU A 159 4.84 1.49 23.37
CA GLU A 159 4.99 2.89 23.76
C GLU A 159 3.64 3.59 23.92
N THR A 160 2.64 3.23 23.11
CA THR A 160 1.26 3.76 23.22
C THR A 160 0.66 3.40 24.58
N LEU A 161 0.80 2.15 25.01
CA LEU A 161 0.36 1.68 26.32
C LEU A 161 1.08 2.42 27.47
N ARG A 162 2.38 2.69 27.33
CA ARG A 162 3.14 3.48 28.32
C ARG A 162 2.65 4.92 28.45
N GLN A 163 2.03 5.45 27.40
CA GLN A 163 1.48 6.81 27.35
C GLN A 163 -0.05 6.85 27.45
N ALA A 164 -0.70 5.75 27.84
CA ALA A 164 -2.16 5.63 27.88
C ALA A 164 -2.83 6.82 28.59
N ASP A 165 -2.37 7.17 29.79
CA ASP A 165 -2.96 8.27 30.56
C ASP A 165 -2.84 9.63 29.85
N ASN A 166 -1.69 9.92 29.22
CA ASN A 166 -1.49 11.19 28.50
C ASN A 166 -2.32 11.24 27.21
N LEU A 167 -2.41 10.12 26.49
CA LEU A 167 -3.15 10.01 25.25
C LEU A 167 -4.66 10.12 25.46
N ILE A 168 -5.20 9.41 26.46
CA ILE A 168 -6.62 9.50 26.84
C ILE A 168 -6.94 10.89 27.38
N LEU A 169 -6.08 11.48 28.23
CA LEU A 169 -6.25 12.86 28.72
C LEU A 169 -6.36 13.86 27.57
N LEU A 170 -5.47 13.78 26.57
CA LEU A 170 -5.52 14.66 25.40
C LEU A 170 -6.77 14.39 24.55
N ASP A 171 -7.16 13.12 24.37
CA ASP A 171 -8.36 12.77 23.61
C ASP A 171 -9.64 13.32 24.22
N GLU A 172 -9.81 13.17 25.54
CA GLU A 172 -10.95 13.68 26.30
C GLU A 172 -10.98 15.20 26.35
N PHE A 173 -9.82 15.83 26.58
CA PHE A 173 -9.72 17.29 26.60
C PHE A 173 -10.14 17.87 25.26
N TRP A 174 -9.62 17.34 24.14
CA TRP A 174 -9.99 17.82 22.82
C TRP A 174 -11.43 17.48 22.44
N HIS A 175 -11.96 16.35 22.90
CA HIS A 175 -13.38 16.01 22.72
C HIS A 175 -14.31 17.04 23.38
N TRP A 176 -13.97 17.47 24.59
CA TRP A 176 -14.67 18.52 25.31
C TRP A 176 -14.48 19.88 24.63
N LEU A 177 -13.23 20.28 24.42
CA LEU A 177 -12.85 21.59 23.86
C LEU A 177 -13.50 21.83 22.49
N ALA A 178 -13.59 20.78 21.66
CA ALA A 178 -14.21 20.80 20.33
C ALA A 178 -15.68 21.27 20.31
N LYS A 179 -16.35 21.31 21.47
CA LYS A 179 -17.75 21.72 21.64
C LYS A 179 -17.90 23.09 22.30
N THR A 180 -16.83 23.87 22.38
CA THR A 180 -16.77 25.16 23.08
C THR A 180 -16.34 26.30 22.14
N ASP A 181 -16.53 27.54 22.56
CA ASP A 181 -16.08 28.72 21.78
C ASP A 181 -14.56 28.82 21.64
N ALA A 182 -13.81 28.05 22.43
CA ALA A 182 -12.36 27.97 22.32
C ALA A 182 -11.88 27.54 20.94
N VAL A 183 -12.56 26.62 20.24
CA VAL A 183 -12.11 26.23 18.89
C VAL A 183 -12.25 27.37 17.89
N VAL A 184 -13.24 28.25 18.07
CA VAL A 184 -13.37 29.46 17.25
C VAL A 184 -12.21 30.41 17.56
N ALA A 185 -11.89 30.61 18.85
CA ALA A 185 -10.77 31.45 19.27
C ALA A 185 -9.41 30.91 18.74
N LEU A 186 -9.19 29.59 18.80
CA LEU A 186 -8.01 28.92 18.25
C LEU A 186 -7.89 29.11 16.73
N PHE A 187 -8.98 28.89 16.00
CA PHE A 187 -9.00 29.04 14.55
C PHE A 187 -8.78 30.50 14.11
N LEU A 188 -9.41 31.47 14.79
CA LEU A 188 -9.19 32.90 14.54
C LEU A 188 -7.76 33.33 14.89
N ALA A 189 -7.19 32.81 15.99
CA ALA A 189 -5.80 33.05 16.36
C ALA A 189 -4.83 32.56 15.26
N ALA A 190 -5.17 31.45 14.57
CA ALA A 190 -4.39 30.92 13.45
C ALA A 190 -4.40 31.81 12.20
N LYS A 191 -5.48 32.55 11.95
CA LYS A 191 -5.58 33.48 10.81
C LYS A 191 -4.71 34.74 10.94
N GLY A 192 -4.17 35.04 12.12
CA GLY A 192 -3.30 36.20 12.35
C GLY A 192 -1.85 36.05 11.82
N ALA A 193 -0.99 37.03 12.13
CA ALA A 193 0.42 37.03 11.74
C ALA A 193 1.22 35.84 12.33
N LYS A 194 2.07 35.20 11.50
CA LYS A 194 2.86 33.98 11.85
C LYS A 194 3.69 34.14 13.13
N GLY A 195 4.33 35.30 13.34
CA GLY A 195 5.31 35.51 14.42
C GLY A 195 4.78 35.42 15.85
N ARG A 196 3.45 35.39 16.07
CA ARG A 196 2.83 35.26 17.41
C ARG A 196 1.86 34.08 17.53
N LEU A 197 1.89 33.13 16.59
CA LEU A 197 0.92 32.04 16.54
C LEU A 197 0.96 31.16 17.80
N ARG A 198 2.12 30.58 18.13
CA ARG A 198 2.27 29.69 19.30
C ARG A 198 1.87 30.35 20.62
N PRO A 199 2.32 31.58 20.96
CA PRO A 199 1.88 32.27 22.17
C PRO A 199 0.36 32.49 22.23
N LYS A 200 -0.28 32.87 21.12
CA LYS A 200 -1.74 33.05 21.07
C LYS A 200 -2.50 31.75 21.30
N ILE A 201 -2.09 30.66 20.62
CA ILE A 201 -2.68 29.34 20.83
C ILE A 201 -2.50 28.88 22.28
N LYS A 202 -1.30 29.08 22.87
CA LYS A 202 -1.07 28.77 24.29
C LYS A 202 -1.95 29.57 25.23
N ALA A 203 -2.19 30.85 24.95
CA ALA A 203 -3.04 31.70 25.79
C ALA A 203 -4.48 31.19 25.81
N VAL A 204 -5.05 30.86 24.65
CA VAL A 204 -6.41 30.29 24.56
C VAL A 204 -6.47 28.95 25.31
N LEU A 205 -5.49 28.06 25.12
CA LEU A 205 -5.48 26.78 25.84
C LEU A 205 -5.32 26.96 27.35
N ALA A 206 -4.50 27.91 27.81
CA ALA A 206 -4.30 28.17 29.24
C ALA A 206 -5.59 28.67 29.91
N GLU A 207 -6.35 29.53 29.23
CA GLU A 207 -7.65 30.00 29.70
C GLU A 207 -8.66 28.86 29.82
N GLU A 208 -8.68 27.93 28.86
CA GLU A 208 -9.62 26.80 28.90
C GLU A 208 -9.22 25.72 29.89
N VAL A 209 -7.92 25.49 30.07
CA VAL A 209 -7.41 24.57 31.09
C VAL A 209 -7.74 25.07 32.50
N SER A 210 -7.75 26.39 32.75
CA SER A 210 -8.13 26.94 34.06
C SER A 210 -9.63 26.82 34.38
N LYS A 211 -10.47 26.60 33.36
CA LYS A 211 -11.91 26.36 33.50
C LYS A 211 -12.27 24.89 33.76
N LEU A 212 -11.31 23.97 33.64
CA LEU A 212 -11.58 22.54 33.86
C LEU A 212 -11.98 22.30 35.31
N SER A 213 -13.10 21.60 35.50
CA SER A 213 -13.58 21.19 36.82
C SER A 213 -12.52 20.33 37.55
N PRO A 214 -12.44 20.40 38.89
CA PRO A 214 -11.65 19.45 39.69
C PRO A 214 -12.02 17.97 39.45
N SER A 215 -13.22 17.71 38.90
CA SER A 215 -13.70 16.39 38.52
C SER A 215 -13.16 15.88 37.17
N PHE A 216 -12.58 16.75 36.34
CA PHE A 216 -11.75 16.31 35.22
C PHE A 216 -10.47 15.70 35.82
N PRO A 217 -9.90 14.61 35.29
CA PRO A 217 -8.73 13.93 35.88
C PRO A 217 -7.44 14.77 35.77
N VAL A 218 -7.43 15.94 36.40
CA VAL A 218 -6.33 16.89 36.49
C VAL A 218 -5.73 16.72 37.87
N LYS A 219 -4.78 15.78 38.03
CA LYS A 219 -3.84 15.85 39.15
C LYS A 219 -2.94 17.06 38.87
N SER A 220 -3.18 18.15 39.59
CA SER A 220 -2.74 19.49 39.22
C SER A 220 -1.21 19.60 39.11
N GLY A 221 -0.76 20.22 38.02
CA GLY A 221 0.64 20.40 37.64
C GLY A 221 1.12 19.56 36.43
N GLN A 222 0.86 18.25 36.39
CA GLN A 222 1.33 17.40 35.28
C GLN A 222 0.37 17.42 34.09
N ALA A 223 -0.94 17.29 34.34
CA ALA A 223 -1.96 17.30 33.29
C ALA A 223 -1.96 18.64 32.52
N GLU A 224 -1.86 19.76 33.22
CA GLU A 224 -1.78 21.09 32.59
C GLU A 224 -0.60 21.23 31.63
N ARG A 225 0.59 20.71 32.01
CA ARG A 225 1.78 20.71 31.15
C ARG A 225 1.56 19.90 29.88
N VAL A 226 0.85 18.77 29.98
CA VAL A 226 0.51 17.93 28.83
C VAL A 226 -0.47 18.65 27.91
N LEU A 227 -1.58 19.19 28.44
CA LEU A 227 -2.63 19.85 27.67
C LEU A 227 -2.12 21.10 26.93
N MET A 228 -1.22 21.87 27.53
CA MET A 228 -0.59 23.05 26.91
C MET A 228 0.72 22.75 26.16
N GLY A 229 1.17 21.49 26.18
CA GLY A 229 2.52 21.06 25.80
C GLY A 229 2.76 20.83 24.31
N PHE A 230 1.92 21.36 23.41
CA PHE A 230 2.04 21.06 21.96
C PHE A 230 3.40 21.50 21.38
N LYS A 231 3.95 20.65 20.50
CA LYS A 231 5.30 20.79 19.94
C LYS A 231 5.32 21.46 18.57
N SER A 232 4.32 21.23 17.74
CA SER A 232 4.25 21.77 16.38
C SER A 232 2.87 22.33 16.09
N LEU A 233 2.84 23.35 15.22
CA LEU A 233 1.63 23.93 14.66
C LEU A 233 1.82 24.02 13.15
N TYR A 234 0.85 23.52 12.40
CA TYR A 234 0.81 23.66 10.94
C TYR A 234 -0.45 24.42 10.57
N ARG A 235 -0.31 25.37 9.64
CA ARG A 235 -1.41 26.22 9.18
C ARG A 235 -1.53 26.09 7.68
N GLU A 236 -2.72 25.75 7.24
CA GLU A 236 -3.15 25.79 5.85
C GLU A 236 -4.26 26.84 5.71
N GLN A 237 -4.71 27.10 4.48
CA GLN A 237 -5.70 28.15 4.20
C GLN A 237 -6.98 28.01 5.03
N ASN A 238 -7.44 26.76 5.22
CA ASN A 238 -8.69 26.42 5.88
C ASN A 238 -8.51 25.51 7.11
N SER A 239 -7.27 25.33 7.61
CA SER A 239 -6.98 24.40 8.69
C SER A 239 -5.89 24.90 9.65
N LEU A 240 -6.01 24.49 10.92
CA LEU A 240 -4.97 24.54 11.95
C LEU A 240 -4.74 23.13 12.47
N VAL A 241 -3.51 22.63 12.37
CA VAL A 241 -3.12 21.34 12.95
C VAL A 241 -2.23 21.59 14.16
N ILE A 242 -2.61 21.00 15.29
CA ILE A 242 -1.90 21.07 16.57
C ILE A 242 -1.35 19.68 16.86
N VAL A 243 -0.03 19.59 17.06
CA VAL A 243 0.66 18.31 17.29
C VAL A 243 1.38 18.31 18.62
N TYR A 244 1.03 17.33 19.45
CA TYR A 244 1.71 16.97 20.68
C TYR A 244 2.74 15.90 20.38
N GLN A 245 3.96 16.08 20.87
CA GLN A 245 5.01 15.06 20.81
C GLN A 245 5.17 14.46 22.20
N LEU A 246 4.94 13.15 22.30
CA LEU A 246 5.01 12.38 23.54
C LEU A 246 6.28 11.51 23.57
N PRO A 247 6.70 11.01 24.75
CA PRO A 247 7.75 10.01 24.87
C PRO A 247 7.50 8.79 23.97
N GLY A 248 8.56 8.05 23.64
CA GLY A 248 8.46 6.89 22.74
C GLY A 248 8.30 7.26 21.26
N ASN A 249 8.56 8.53 20.90
CA ASN A 249 8.31 9.06 19.56
C ASN A 249 6.85 8.87 19.14
N LEU A 250 5.90 9.16 20.03
CA LEU A 250 4.48 9.15 19.73
C LEU A 250 3.97 10.56 19.44
N LEU A 251 2.89 10.64 18.67
CA LEU A 251 2.21 11.88 18.32
C LEU A 251 0.75 11.82 18.76
N LYS A 252 0.20 12.95 19.21
CA LYS A 252 -1.26 13.18 19.19
C LYS A 252 -1.49 14.42 18.35
N ALA A 253 -2.32 14.30 17.32
CA ALA A 253 -2.67 15.41 16.46
C ALA A 253 -4.15 15.76 16.59
N VAL A 254 -4.44 17.04 16.39
CA VAL A 254 -5.79 17.57 16.26
C VAL A 254 -5.81 18.58 15.13
N ARG A 255 -6.81 18.50 14.26
CA ARG A 255 -7.02 19.49 13.20
C ARG A 255 -8.32 20.25 13.44
N ILE A 256 -8.27 21.57 13.40
CA ILE A 256 -9.44 22.45 13.39
C ILE A 256 -9.54 23.03 11.98
N CYS A 257 -10.62 22.75 11.27
CA CYS A 257 -10.81 23.19 9.90
C CYS A 257 -12.25 23.64 9.63
N THR A 258 -12.47 24.21 8.45
CA THR A 258 -13.83 24.46 7.97
C THR A 258 -14.51 23.14 7.55
N PRO A 259 -15.85 23.01 7.64
CA PRO A 259 -16.56 21.75 7.36
C PRO A 259 -16.41 21.21 5.94
N ASP A 260 -16.12 22.08 4.98
CA ASP A 260 -15.88 21.80 3.57
C ASP A 260 -14.47 21.24 3.29
N THR A 261 -13.52 21.40 4.22
CA THR A 261 -12.19 20.79 4.11
C THR A 261 -12.33 19.27 4.23
N ILE A 262 -12.17 18.53 3.13
CA ILE A 262 -12.24 17.06 3.10
C ILE A 262 -10.98 16.50 2.44
N ASP A 263 -10.53 15.36 2.93
CA ASP A 263 -9.32 14.64 2.48
C ASP A 263 -9.30 13.22 3.09
N ALA A 264 -8.29 12.41 2.78
CA ALA A 264 -8.16 11.05 3.33
C ALA A 264 -8.13 11.06 4.87
N MET A 265 -7.52 12.08 5.46
CA MET A 265 -7.40 12.26 6.91
C MET A 265 -8.71 12.70 7.58
N SER A 266 -9.75 13.03 6.79
CA SER A 266 -11.10 13.33 7.27
C SER A 266 -11.98 12.08 7.41
N ALA A 267 -11.51 10.91 6.97
CA ALA A 267 -12.25 9.66 7.09
C ALA A 267 -12.41 9.23 8.56
N HIS A 268 -13.51 8.55 8.87
CA HIS A 268 -13.77 8.04 10.23
C HIS A 268 -12.68 7.07 10.71
N SER A 269 -12.07 6.33 9.78
CA SER A 269 -10.93 5.44 10.05
C SER A 269 -9.69 6.17 10.58
N ALA A 270 -9.52 7.45 10.23
CA ALA A 270 -8.37 8.25 10.66
C ALA A 270 -8.65 9.05 11.93
N CYS A 271 -9.88 9.57 12.07
CA CYS A 271 -10.21 10.51 13.14
C CYS A 271 -11.68 10.47 13.56
N ARG A 272 -11.95 11.00 14.76
CA ARG A 272 -13.29 11.41 15.20
C ARG A 272 -13.46 12.90 14.89
N SER A 273 -14.42 13.22 14.03
CA SER A 273 -14.78 14.61 13.71
C SER A 273 -15.93 15.13 14.58
N ILE A 274 -15.77 16.32 15.15
CA ILE A 274 -16.79 17.01 15.95
C ILE A 274 -17.06 18.37 15.32
N ARG A 275 -18.31 18.66 15.00
CA ARG A 275 -18.73 19.97 14.46
C ARG A 275 -19.21 20.86 15.58
N PHE A 276 -18.75 22.12 15.58
CA PHE A 276 -19.23 23.16 16.47
C PHE A 276 -19.21 24.49 15.74
N ARG A 277 -20.38 25.15 15.70
CA ARG A 277 -20.62 26.31 14.82
C ARG A 277 -20.20 25.97 13.38
N ASN A 278 -19.45 26.85 12.71
CA ASN A 278 -18.97 26.66 11.34
C ASN A 278 -17.56 26.05 11.28
N LEU A 279 -17.17 25.25 12.28
CA LEU A 279 -15.87 24.56 12.33
C LEU A 279 -16.04 23.06 12.58
N ARG A 280 -15.06 22.30 12.13
CA ARG A 280 -14.90 20.87 12.39
C ARG A 280 -13.56 20.64 13.10
N THR A 281 -13.58 19.88 14.18
CA THR A 281 -12.38 19.43 14.88
C THR A 281 -12.21 17.94 14.68
N ASP A 282 -11.12 17.55 14.03
CA ASP A 282 -10.72 16.16 13.79
C ASP A 282 -9.71 15.74 14.86
N ILE A 283 -10.06 14.73 15.66
CA ILE A 283 -9.21 14.16 16.70
C ILE A 283 -8.72 12.80 16.21
N PHE A 284 -7.42 12.69 15.93
CA PHE A 284 -6.86 11.50 15.30
C PHE A 284 -6.74 10.32 16.27
N HIS A 285 -7.09 9.13 15.78
CA HIS A 285 -7.06 7.88 16.53
C HIS A 285 -5.65 7.31 16.65
N ASP A 286 -4.87 7.40 15.58
CA ASP A 286 -3.50 6.88 15.55
C ASP A 286 -2.51 7.80 16.28
N HIS A 287 -1.46 7.19 16.82
CA HIS A 287 -0.39 7.88 17.55
C HIS A 287 1.01 7.56 17.03
N GLY A 288 1.10 6.72 16.01
CA GLY A 288 2.34 6.13 15.51
C GLY A 288 2.50 6.26 14.01
N ARG A 289 2.79 5.13 13.35
CA ARG A 289 3.25 5.05 11.97
C ARG A 289 2.30 5.65 10.92
N TRP A 290 0.99 5.56 11.10
CA TRP A 290 0.02 5.98 10.08
C TRP A 290 -0.14 7.51 10.07
N LEU A 291 -0.33 8.10 11.25
CA LEU A 291 -0.43 9.55 11.44
C LEU A 291 0.90 10.25 11.13
N ARG A 292 2.02 9.63 11.50
CA ARG A 292 3.37 10.20 11.32
C ARG A 292 3.66 10.57 9.88
N LYS A 293 3.28 9.75 8.91
CA LYS A 293 3.48 10.05 7.48
C LYS A 293 2.82 11.37 7.07
N TRP A 294 1.59 11.61 7.53
CA TRP A 294 0.89 12.87 7.27
C TRP A 294 1.57 14.05 7.97
N ILE A 295 1.95 13.91 9.24
CA ILE A 295 2.65 14.97 9.99
C ILE A 295 4.03 15.29 9.38
N ASP A 296 4.77 14.29 8.91
CA ASP A 296 6.06 14.47 8.26
C ASP A 296 5.90 15.24 6.93
N ARG A 297 4.82 14.99 6.18
CA ARG A 297 4.45 15.79 4.99
C ARG A 297 4.13 17.23 5.37
N LEU A 298 3.27 17.48 6.36
CA LEU A 298 3.00 18.86 6.84
C LEU A 298 4.28 19.60 7.25
N ASN A 299 5.19 18.91 7.93
CA ASN A 299 6.48 19.44 8.34
C ASN A 299 7.39 19.76 7.15
N PHE A 300 7.40 18.91 6.12
CA PHE A 300 8.12 19.14 4.88
C PHE A 300 7.64 20.42 4.20
N TYR A 301 6.34 20.55 3.92
CA TYR A 301 5.79 21.73 3.23
C TYR A 301 5.95 23.02 4.02
N ASN A 302 5.92 22.95 5.36
CA ASN A 302 6.20 24.11 6.20
C ASN A 302 7.68 24.57 6.10
N LYS A 303 8.62 23.66 5.87
CA LYS A 303 10.05 23.97 5.67
C LYS A 303 10.39 24.32 4.22
N GLU A 304 9.66 23.77 3.27
CA GLU A 304 9.91 23.85 1.83
C GLU A 304 8.71 24.47 1.09
N PRO A 305 8.37 25.76 1.34
CA PRO A 305 7.18 26.40 0.77
C PRO A 305 7.19 26.45 -0.76
N GLY A 306 8.35 26.31 -1.41
CA GLY A 306 8.47 26.20 -2.86
C GLY A 306 7.74 24.97 -3.43
N PHE A 307 7.61 23.89 -2.65
CA PHE A 307 6.82 22.72 -3.07
C PHE A 307 5.32 23.00 -3.05
N ALA A 308 4.81 23.78 -2.09
CA ALA A 308 3.41 24.22 -2.10
C ALA A 308 3.09 25.10 -3.32
N ALA A 309 4.05 25.92 -3.76
CA ALA A 309 3.90 26.70 -5.00
C ALA A 309 3.83 25.79 -6.23
N LEU A 310 4.67 24.75 -6.31
CA LEU A 310 4.62 23.77 -7.39
C LEU A 310 3.30 23.01 -7.43
N GLU A 311 2.72 22.66 -6.28
CA GLU A 311 1.37 22.06 -6.21
C GLU A 311 0.31 22.99 -6.80
N ALA A 312 0.33 24.27 -6.41
CA ALA A 312 -0.61 25.25 -6.94
C ALA A 312 -0.47 25.39 -8.46
N MET A 313 0.75 25.43 -8.98
CA MET A 313 1.03 25.50 -10.42
C MET A 313 0.54 24.25 -11.16
N LEU A 314 0.70 23.05 -10.59
CA LEU A 314 0.18 21.81 -11.19
C LEU A 314 -1.36 21.73 -11.18
N LEU A 315 -2.01 22.46 -10.27
CA LEU A 315 -3.46 22.57 -10.19
C LEU A 315 -4.04 23.71 -11.04
N SER A 316 -3.19 24.55 -11.64
CA SER A 316 -3.59 25.67 -12.48
C SER A 316 -4.32 25.18 -13.74
N ASP A 317 -5.22 26.01 -14.28
CA ASP A 317 -5.75 25.84 -15.63
C ASP A 317 -4.84 26.47 -16.69
N ASP A 318 -3.86 27.30 -16.29
CA ASP A 318 -2.82 27.83 -17.18
C ASP A 318 -1.74 26.77 -17.47
N VAL A 319 -1.72 26.32 -18.73
CA VAL A 319 -0.76 25.34 -19.23
C VAL A 319 0.70 25.78 -19.06
N HIS A 320 0.98 27.09 -19.12
CA HIS A 320 2.34 27.60 -18.97
C HIS A 320 2.85 27.43 -17.53
N GLU A 321 1.99 27.64 -16.54
CA GLU A 321 2.32 27.36 -15.14
C GLU A 321 2.58 25.87 -14.92
N VAL A 322 1.72 25.01 -15.47
CA VAL A 322 1.86 23.56 -15.36
C VAL A 322 3.16 23.08 -16.01
N SER A 323 3.46 23.48 -17.24
CA SER A 323 4.72 23.15 -17.92
C SER A 323 5.95 23.67 -17.17
N LEU A 324 5.86 24.85 -16.56
CA LEU A 324 6.93 25.40 -15.76
C LEU A 324 7.16 24.57 -14.49
N ALA A 325 6.10 24.12 -13.81
CA ALA A 325 6.20 23.24 -12.65
C ALA A 325 6.83 21.88 -13.01
N VAL A 326 6.38 21.26 -14.12
CA VAL A 326 6.96 20.01 -14.64
C VAL A 326 8.47 20.14 -14.87
N LYS A 327 8.92 21.24 -15.51
CA LYS A 327 10.35 21.51 -15.72
C LYS A 327 11.12 21.70 -14.42
N GLN A 328 10.56 22.44 -13.46
CA GLN A 328 11.20 22.63 -12.15
C GLN A 328 11.33 21.32 -11.38
N LEU A 329 10.29 20.48 -11.38
CA LEU A 329 10.31 19.17 -10.74
C LEU A 329 11.35 18.24 -11.38
N GLN A 330 11.42 18.21 -12.72
CA GLN A 330 12.45 17.49 -13.44
C GLN A 330 13.87 17.93 -13.01
N GLN A 331 14.11 19.25 -12.94
CA GLN A 331 15.40 19.80 -12.53
C GLN A 331 15.75 19.40 -11.08
N LYS A 332 14.79 19.46 -10.16
CA LYS A 332 14.97 19.03 -8.76
C LYS A 332 15.36 17.56 -8.67
N ILE A 333 14.67 16.69 -9.41
CA ILE A 333 15.01 15.25 -9.49
C ILE A 333 16.44 15.06 -10.01
N ARG A 334 16.81 15.74 -11.11
CA ARG A 334 18.16 15.65 -11.69
C ARG A 334 19.26 16.17 -10.76
N ARG A 335 18.98 17.20 -9.98
CA ARG A 335 19.90 17.77 -8.97
C ARG A 335 19.91 17.01 -7.65
N LYS A 336 19.08 15.97 -7.52
CA LYS A 336 18.89 15.19 -6.29
C LYS A 336 18.34 16.00 -5.11
N GLU A 337 17.58 17.06 -5.39
CA GLU A 337 16.89 17.87 -4.39
C GLU A 337 15.53 17.27 -4.07
N HIS A 338 15.32 16.83 -2.83
CA HIS A 338 14.02 16.31 -2.35
C HIS A 338 13.34 15.33 -3.32
N VAL A 339 14.14 14.40 -3.88
CA VAL A 339 13.77 13.55 -5.03
C VAL A 339 12.45 12.82 -4.84
N LYS A 340 12.18 12.34 -3.61
CA LYS A 340 10.95 11.61 -3.30
C LYS A 340 9.71 12.47 -3.57
N GLU A 341 9.66 13.67 -2.99
CA GLU A 341 8.50 14.55 -3.15
C GLU A 341 8.43 15.13 -4.58
N ALA A 342 9.57 15.49 -5.16
CA ALA A 342 9.59 16.01 -6.53
C ALA A 342 9.08 14.97 -7.55
N ARG A 343 9.42 13.69 -7.35
CA ARG A 343 8.89 12.58 -8.15
C ARG A 343 7.41 12.37 -7.92
N ARG A 344 6.96 12.40 -6.67
CA ARG A 344 5.55 12.24 -6.29
C ARG A 344 4.65 13.29 -6.94
N LEU A 345 5.07 14.56 -6.91
CA LEU A 345 4.37 15.67 -7.60
C LEU A 345 4.42 15.51 -9.12
N LEU A 346 5.59 15.22 -9.69
CA LEU A 346 5.70 15.03 -11.15
C LEU A 346 4.82 13.88 -11.63
N TYR A 347 4.73 12.80 -10.86
CA TYR A 347 3.88 11.66 -11.16
C TYR A 347 2.39 12.05 -11.14
N SER A 348 1.92 12.85 -10.18
CA SER A 348 0.52 13.32 -10.17
C SER A 348 0.14 14.14 -11.41
N ALA A 349 1.11 14.80 -12.06
CA ALA A 349 0.88 15.55 -13.30
C ALA A 349 0.53 14.65 -14.50
N LEU A 350 0.74 13.33 -14.40
CA LEU A 350 0.25 12.33 -15.37
C LEU A 350 -1.29 12.35 -15.47
N TYR A 351 -1.97 12.88 -14.46
CA TYR A 351 -3.42 12.93 -14.36
C TYR A 351 -3.97 14.35 -14.43
N TYR A 352 -3.24 15.26 -15.09
CA TYR A 352 -3.63 16.66 -15.25
C TYR A 352 -4.90 16.80 -16.09
N TRP A 353 -5.96 17.35 -15.50
CA TRP A 353 -7.27 17.47 -16.17
C TRP A 353 -7.98 18.82 -15.92
N ASN A 354 -7.28 19.81 -15.38
CA ASN A 354 -7.87 21.08 -14.95
C ASN A 354 -8.13 22.08 -16.10
N ASN A 355 -7.50 21.94 -17.26
CA ASN A 355 -7.77 22.82 -18.40
C ASN A 355 -9.15 22.50 -19.03
N PRO A 356 -9.91 23.52 -19.48
CA PRO A 356 -11.15 23.32 -20.23
C PRO A 356 -10.94 22.56 -21.55
N ASP A 357 -9.82 22.79 -22.25
CA ASP A 357 -9.42 22.08 -23.45
C ASP A 357 -8.69 20.78 -23.11
N LYS A 358 -9.36 19.65 -23.37
CA LYS A 358 -8.82 18.32 -23.05
C LYS A 358 -7.67 17.91 -23.98
N GLY A 359 -7.56 18.49 -25.17
CA GLY A 359 -6.40 18.30 -26.04
C GLY A 359 -5.13 18.89 -25.43
N ILE A 360 -5.23 20.04 -24.76
CA ILE A 360 -4.12 20.65 -24.02
C ILE A 360 -3.72 19.78 -22.83
N CYS A 361 -4.70 19.30 -22.04
CA CYS A 361 -4.45 18.36 -20.96
C CYS A 361 -3.66 17.14 -21.46
N ARG A 362 -4.12 16.52 -22.55
CA ARG A 362 -3.47 15.37 -23.17
C ARG A 362 -2.02 15.66 -23.57
N SER A 363 -1.73 16.84 -24.12
CA SER A 363 -0.35 17.22 -24.48
C SER A 363 0.58 17.26 -23.27
N ILE A 364 0.12 17.78 -22.13
CA ILE A 364 0.89 17.78 -20.88
C ILE A 364 1.08 16.35 -20.37
N ILE A 365 0.01 15.54 -20.39
CA ILE A 365 0.06 14.15 -19.96
C ILE A 365 1.09 13.36 -20.79
N LEU A 366 1.16 13.57 -22.11
CA LEU A 366 2.16 12.96 -22.99
C LEU A 366 3.59 13.39 -22.64
N GLU A 367 3.83 14.69 -22.43
CA GLU A 367 5.14 15.22 -22.02
C GLU A 367 5.59 14.59 -20.68
N VAL A 368 4.67 14.53 -19.71
CA VAL A 368 4.93 13.95 -18.39
C VAL A 368 5.15 12.45 -18.47
N SER A 369 4.37 11.72 -19.27
CA SER A 369 4.53 10.28 -19.51
C SER A 369 5.94 9.96 -20.02
N ALA A 370 6.38 10.61 -21.10
CA ALA A 370 7.71 10.41 -21.67
C ALA A 370 8.83 10.74 -20.66
N LEU A 371 8.63 11.78 -19.86
CA LEU A 371 9.57 12.15 -18.81
C LEU A 371 9.63 11.10 -17.68
N LEU A 372 8.47 10.62 -17.23
CA LEU A 372 8.37 9.61 -16.18
C LEU A 372 8.93 8.27 -16.65
N GLU A 373 8.74 7.89 -17.91
CA GLU A 373 9.38 6.70 -18.49
C GLU A 373 10.89 6.74 -18.20
N ASP A 374 11.57 7.80 -18.60
CA ASP A 374 13.02 7.96 -18.43
C ASP A 374 13.43 8.04 -16.95
N LEU A 375 12.71 8.81 -16.14
CA LEU A 375 13.08 9.03 -14.73
C LEU A 375 12.84 7.81 -13.85
N LEU A 376 11.73 7.09 -14.05
CA LEU A 376 11.32 5.97 -13.20
C LEU A 376 12.05 4.68 -13.56
N THR A 377 12.63 4.60 -14.76
CA THR A 377 13.46 3.48 -15.22
C THR A 377 14.97 3.74 -15.08
N ASP A 378 15.34 4.82 -14.38
CA ASP A 378 16.71 5.26 -14.10
C ASP A 378 17.57 5.50 -15.37
N ARG A 379 17.00 6.17 -16.38
CA ARG A 379 17.79 6.65 -17.52
C ARG A 379 18.88 7.61 -17.03
N PRO A 380 20.14 7.46 -17.48
CA PRO A 380 21.19 8.42 -17.15
C PRO A 380 20.85 9.82 -17.68
N ALA A 381 20.88 10.83 -16.80
CA ALA A 381 20.52 12.21 -17.15
C ALA A 381 21.39 12.86 -18.26
N THR A 382 22.54 12.26 -18.59
CA THR A 382 23.42 12.72 -19.67
C THR A 382 23.03 12.17 -21.03
N PHE A 383 22.15 11.17 -21.10
CA PHE A 383 21.69 10.63 -22.38
C PHE A 383 20.64 11.55 -22.97
N PRO A 384 20.58 11.70 -24.31
CA PRO A 384 19.43 12.31 -24.98
C PRO A 384 18.12 11.59 -24.59
N PRO A 385 16.94 12.20 -24.76
CA PRO A 385 15.66 11.53 -24.52
C PRO A 385 15.54 10.18 -25.25
N SER A 386 14.85 9.22 -24.65
CA SER A 386 14.56 7.95 -25.31
C SER A 386 13.68 8.16 -26.55
N ARG A 387 14.03 7.50 -27.66
CA ARG A 387 13.21 7.49 -28.89
C ARG A 387 12.65 6.12 -29.22
N VAL A 388 13.31 5.07 -28.71
CA VAL A 388 12.89 3.68 -28.86
C VAL A 388 12.53 3.13 -27.49
N ASN A 389 11.33 2.58 -27.36
CA ASN A 389 10.95 1.76 -26.23
C ASN A 389 10.61 0.35 -26.75
N ARG A 390 11.55 -0.59 -26.59
CA ARG A 390 11.44 -1.93 -27.21
C ARG A 390 11.56 -3.04 -26.18
N ILE A 391 10.72 -4.06 -26.36
CA ILE A 391 10.84 -5.33 -25.65
C ILE A 391 11.55 -6.35 -26.55
N VAL A 392 12.54 -7.03 -25.96
CA VAL A 392 13.35 -8.06 -26.63
C VAL A 392 13.35 -9.31 -25.75
N LEU A 393 13.11 -10.47 -26.35
CA LEU A 393 13.09 -11.73 -25.61
C LEU A 393 14.50 -12.11 -25.15
N ARG A 394 14.66 -12.72 -23.96
CA ARG A 394 15.96 -13.11 -23.39
C ARG A 394 16.81 -13.93 -24.37
N SER A 395 16.19 -14.69 -25.27
CA SER A 395 16.80 -15.49 -26.35
C SER A 395 17.33 -14.68 -27.55
N GLU A 396 16.88 -13.44 -27.76
CA GLU A 396 17.20 -12.64 -28.95
C GLU A 396 18.43 -11.72 -28.75
N PRO A 397 19.24 -11.46 -29.79
CA PRO A 397 20.35 -10.51 -29.69
C PRO A 397 19.86 -9.06 -29.56
N ARG A 398 20.57 -8.24 -28.79
CA ARG A 398 20.28 -6.80 -28.60
C ARG A 398 21.17 -5.99 -29.52
N THR A 399 20.88 -6.07 -30.81
CA THR A 399 21.64 -5.40 -31.85
C THR A 399 21.10 -4.00 -32.10
N ILE A 400 21.98 -3.01 -32.04
CA ILE A 400 21.67 -1.61 -32.37
C ILE A 400 22.40 -1.28 -33.67
N ALA A 401 21.66 -0.74 -34.63
CA ALA A 401 22.18 -0.26 -35.90
C ALA A 401 21.80 1.20 -36.10
N VAL A 402 22.76 2.01 -36.52
CA VAL A 402 22.60 3.45 -36.75
C VAL A 402 23.35 3.88 -37.99
N ASP A 403 22.72 4.75 -38.76
CA ASP A 403 23.33 5.41 -39.91
C ASP A 403 23.81 6.80 -39.51
N ILE A 404 25.12 7.03 -39.63
CA ILE A 404 25.77 8.30 -39.27
C ILE A 404 26.09 9.09 -40.54
N PRO A 405 25.72 10.37 -40.64
CA PRO A 405 26.08 11.22 -41.76
C PRO A 405 27.60 11.27 -41.97
N LYS A 406 28.05 11.12 -43.22
CA LYS A 406 29.46 11.24 -43.59
C LYS A 406 29.73 12.61 -44.24
N PRO A 407 30.40 13.54 -43.54
CA PRO A 407 30.87 14.77 -44.17
C PRO A 407 31.83 14.47 -45.30
N ARG A 408 31.73 15.20 -46.42
CA ARG A 408 32.61 15.00 -47.60
C ARG A 408 34.10 15.15 -47.28
N THR A 409 34.43 16.00 -46.30
CA THR A 409 35.79 16.30 -45.86
C THR A 409 36.40 15.26 -44.92
N VAL A 410 35.59 14.33 -44.40
CA VAL A 410 36.02 13.34 -43.40
C VAL A 410 36.17 11.97 -44.05
N ARG A 411 37.36 11.38 -43.89
CA ARG A 411 37.59 9.99 -44.33
C ARG A 411 36.77 9.03 -43.47
N THR A 412 36.19 8.02 -44.11
CA THR A 412 35.29 7.05 -43.46
C THR A 412 35.95 6.31 -42.29
N ASP A 413 37.24 5.94 -42.41
CA ASP A 413 38.00 5.23 -41.38
C ASP A 413 38.20 6.04 -40.08
N ARG A 414 38.09 7.38 -40.16
CA ARG A 414 38.15 8.29 -39.01
C ARG A 414 36.80 8.47 -38.31
N ILE A 415 35.71 7.96 -38.90
CA ILE A 415 34.40 7.96 -38.26
C ILE A 415 34.34 6.77 -37.32
N LYS A 416 34.11 7.03 -36.04
CA LYS A 416 33.94 5.99 -35.00
C LYS A 416 32.58 6.16 -34.36
N ALA A 417 31.96 5.06 -33.95
CA ALA A 417 30.74 5.08 -33.17
C ALA A 417 30.87 4.17 -31.94
N ARG A 418 30.17 4.51 -30.87
CA ARG A 418 30.10 3.72 -29.64
C ARG A 418 28.73 3.86 -29.00
N ILE A 419 28.32 2.82 -28.27
CA ILE A 419 27.11 2.82 -27.46
C ILE A 419 27.50 3.09 -26.01
N LEU A 420 26.96 4.15 -25.43
CA LEU A 420 26.92 4.33 -23.97
C LEU A 420 25.62 3.72 -23.47
N TRP A 421 25.69 2.98 -22.37
CA TRP A 421 24.53 2.27 -21.86
C TRP A 421 24.56 2.11 -20.34
N SER A 422 23.38 1.92 -19.76
CA SER A 422 23.18 1.52 -18.38
C SER A 422 22.25 0.31 -18.32
N LEU A 423 22.44 -0.53 -17.30
CA LEU A 423 21.59 -1.68 -17.03
C LEU A 423 21.00 -1.52 -15.63
N ASN A 424 19.66 -1.46 -15.54
CA ASN A 424 18.94 -1.26 -14.28
C ASN A 424 19.46 -0.03 -13.49
N GLY A 425 19.74 1.07 -14.19
CA GLY A 425 20.30 2.31 -13.62
C GLY A 425 21.82 2.31 -13.42
N TYR A 426 22.52 1.19 -13.59
CA TYR A 426 23.98 1.12 -13.43
C TYR A 426 24.69 1.31 -14.76
N ARG A 427 25.49 2.38 -14.89
CA ARG A 427 26.31 2.65 -16.08
C ARG A 427 27.30 1.49 -16.34
N LYS A 428 27.50 1.17 -17.61
CA LYS A 428 28.41 0.12 -18.08
C LYS A 428 29.51 0.69 -18.97
N LYS A 429 30.52 -0.12 -19.28
CA LYS A 429 31.60 0.28 -20.18
C LYS A 429 31.03 0.50 -21.59
N PRO A 430 31.43 1.58 -22.30
CA PRO A 430 30.99 1.81 -23.66
C PRO A 430 31.33 0.63 -24.58
N VAL A 431 30.44 0.33 -25.53
CA VAL A 431 30.64 -0.72 -26.53
C VAL A 431 31.01 -0.05 -27.86
N PRO A 432 32.20 -0.31 -28.44
CA PRO A 432 32.53 0.19 -29.76
C PRO A 432 31.60 -0.43 -30.80
N MET A 433 31.21 0.35 -31.81
CA MET A 433 30.40 -0.15 -32.91
C MET A 433 31.26 -0.46 -34.13
N GLU A 434 30.92 -1.54 -34.80
CA GLU A 434 31.57 -1.97 -36.04
C GLU A 434 30.95 -1.25 -37.22
N GLN A 435 31.79 -0.75 -38.10
CA GLN A 435 31.35 -0.12 -39.34
C GLN A 435 30.98 -1.20 -40.35
N ALA A 436 29.81 -1.11 -40.98
CA ALA A 436 29.44 -2.02 -42.06
C ALA A 436 30.44 -1.89 -43.23
N HIS A 437 30.87 -3.02 -43.78
CA HIS A 437 31.83 -3.08 -44.90
C HIS A 437 31.23 -2.65 -46.26
N SER A 438 29.92 -2.43 -46.33
CA SER A 438 29.24 -1.91 -47.52
C SER A 438 29.67 -0.47 -47.82
N ARG A 439 29.82 -0.13 -49.13
CA ARG A 439 30.07 1.26 -49.55
C ARG A 439 29.00 2.19 -48.95
N PRO A 440 29.36 3.42 -48.53
CA PRO A 440 28.39 4.42 -48.07
C PRO A 440 27.28 4.60 -49.12
N VAL A 441 26.05 4.22 -48.79
CA VAL A 441 24.88 4.45 -49.65
C VAL A 441 24.21 5.74 -49.17
N GLY A 442 23.96 6.69 -50.07
CA GLY A 442 23.23 7.92 -49.72
C GLY A 442 23.96 8.90 -48.79
N GLY A 443 25.29 8.84 -48.68
CA GLY A 443 26.06 9.81 -47.87
C GLY A 443 26.09 9.51 -46.36
N VAL A 444 25.67 8.33 -45.94
CA VAL A 444 25.74 7.84 -44.55
C VAL A 444 26.65 6.62 -44.41
N VAL A 445 27.13 6.37 -43.20
CA VAL A 445 27.92 5.19 -42.84
C VAL A 445 27.19 4.44 -41.74
N ARG A 446 26.89 3.16 -41.99
CA ARG A 446 26.19 2.30 -41.04
C ARG A 446 27.14 1.73 -40.00
N PHE A 447 26.75 1.81 -38.74
CA PHE A 447 27.42 1.18 -37.61
C PHE A 447 26.49 0.19 -36.92
N THR A 448 27.04 -0.90 -36.40
CA THR A 448 26.28 -1.93 -35.69
C THR A 448 27.05 -2.45 -34.48
N ALA A 449 26.35 -2.73 -33.38
CA ALA A 449 26.91 -3.46 -32.25
C ALA A 449 25.83 -4.25 -31.52
N THR A 450 26.23 -5.34 -30.88
CA THR A 450 25.38 -6.14 -30.00
C THR A 450 25.74 -5.87 -28.55
N LEU A 451 24.76 -5.47 -27.74
CA LEU A 451 24.97 -5.27 -26.31
C LEU A 451 25.14 -6.63 -25.58
N PRO A 452 26.13 -6.78 -24.69
CA PRO A 452 26.41 -8.04 -23.99
C PRO A 452 25.47 -8.23 -22.78
N ILE A 453 24.16 -8.19 -23.02
CA ILE A 453 23.12 -8.36 -21.99
C ILE A 453 22.19 -9.50 -22.32
N ARG A 454 21.70 -10.17 -21.26
CA ARG A 454 20.66 -11.21 -21.37
C ARG A 454 19.38 -10.83 -20.65
N ASN A 455 19.46 -10.05 -19.59
CA ASN A 455 18.36 -9.72 -18.68
C ASN A 455 18.42 -8.25 -18.24
N GLY A 456 17.32 -7.75 -17.68
CA GLY A 456 17.20 -6.38 -17.18
C GLY A 456 16.76 -5.37 -18.24
N TRP A 457 16.68 -4.11 -17.81
CA TRP A 457 16.26 -2.96 -18.61
C TRP A 457 17.48 -2.12 -18.93
N CYS A 458 17.70 -1.90 -20.21
CA CYS A 458 18.90 -1.27 -20.74
C CYS A 458 18.56 0.05 -21.41
N HIS A 459 19.01 1.16 -20.82
CA HIS A 459 19.04 2.42 -21.53
C HIS A 459 20.31 2.52 -22.34
N TYR A 460 20.22 3.03 -23.55
CA TYR A 460 21.36 3.25 -24.41
C TYR A 460 21.26 4.57 -25.17
N ALA A 461 22.42 5.08 -25.57
CA ALA A 461 22.58 6.23 -26.43
C ALA A 461 23.88 6.10 -27.24
N VAL A 462 23.80 6.35 -28.54
CA VAL A 462 24.94 6.30 -29.45
C VAL A 462 25.69 7.63 -29.44
N GLN A 463 27.01 7.54 -29.37
CA GLN A 463 27.90 8.64 -29.71
C GLN A 463 28.71 8.30 -30.94
N PHE A 464 29.04 9.33 -31.71
CA PHE A 464 29.97 9.21 -32.81
C PHE A 464 31.05 10.28 -32.76
N SER A 465 32.14 9.99 -33.46
CA SER A 465 33.31 10.83 -33.60
C SER A 465 33.68 10.94 -35.07
N LEU A 466 34.05 12.14 -35.51
CA LEU A 466 34.52 12.42 -36.87
C LEU A 466 36.05 12.57 -36.95
N ASN A 467 36.75 12.43 -35.81
CA ASN A 467 38.18 12.69 -35.67
C ASN A 467 38.90 11.58 -34.90
N ASP A 468 38.54 10.33 -35.19
CA ASP A 468 39.18 9.13 -34.63
C ASP A 468 39.08 9.05 -33.10
N GLY A 469 37.92 9.42 -32.54
CA GLY A 469 37.60 9.28 -31.13
C GLY A 469 38.12 10.40 -30.22
N LYS A 470 38.73 11.46 -30.77
CA LYS A 470 39.22 12.62 -29.98
C LYS A 470 38.07 13.44 -29.39
N THR A 471 37.01 13.66 -30.16
CA THR A 471 35.77 14.29 -29.69
C THR A 471 34.58 13.42 -30.03
N TRP A 472 33.58 13.43 -29.15
CA TRP A 472 32.37 12.62 -29.25
C TRP A 472 31.15 13.54 -29.19
N GLN A 473 30.17 13.27 -30.04
CA GLN A 473 28.87 13.93 -30.02
C GLN A 473 27.76 12.87 -30.05
N TRP A 474 26.59 13.20 -29.53
CA TRP A 474 25.43 12.32 -29.55
C TRP A 474 24.89 12.19 -30.98
N GLU A 475 24.47 10.99 -31.35
CA GLU A 475 23.58 10.81 -32.49
C GLU A 475 22.15 11.02 -32.00
N GLU A 476 21.49 12.07 -32.48
CA GLU A 476 20.16 12.47 -32.01
C GLU A 476 19.07 12.23 -33.06
N PHE A 477 19.44 12.10 -34.34
CA PHE A 477 18.50 12.13 -35.46
C PHE A 477 18.09 10.74 -35.93
N HIS A 478 18.97 9.74 -35.83
CA HIS A 478 18.61 8.37 -36.19
C HIS A 478 17.60 7.77 -35.18
N GLU A 479 16.53 7.12 -35.66
CA GLU A 479 15.47 6.57 -34.81
C GLU A 479 15.99 5.60 -33.75
N ASN A 480 16.94 4.74 -34.11
CA ASN A 480 17.50 3.71 -33.21
C ASN A 480 18.69 4.18 -32.37
N SER A 481 19.02 5.48 -32.35
CA SER A 481 20.22 6.01 -31.70
C SER A 481 20.15 6.04 -30.17
N CYS A 482 18.95 6.22 -29.61
CA CYS A 482 18.73 6.39 -28.19
C CYS A 482 17.45 5.66 -27.77
N GLY A 483 17.52 4.81 -26.76
CA GLY A 483 16.36 4.01 -26.39
C GLY A 483 16.43 3.33 -25.02
N LEU A 484 15.35 2.60 -24.73
CA LEU A 484 15.16 1.65 -23.66
C LEU A 484 14.88 0.26 -24.28
N ILE A 485 15.66 -0.74 -23.88
CA ILE A 485 15.46 -2.15 -24.22
C ILE A 485 15.05 -2.90 -22.95
N LYS A 486 13.82 -3.42 -22.92
CA LYS A 486 13.30 -4.26 -21.82
C LYS A 486 13.52 -5.74 -22.16
N SER A 487 14.20 -6.50 -21.29
CA SER A 487 14.47 -7.93 -21.52
C SER A 487 13.42 -8.82 -20.86
N MET A 488 12.60 -9.50 -21.66
CA MET A 488 11.49 -10.34 -21.18
C MET A 488 11.75 -11.83 -21.38
N ALA A 489 11.21 -12.69 -20.51
CA ALA A 489 11.28 -14.14 -20.69
C ALA A 489 10.67 -14.55 -22.04
N ASP A 490 11.24 -15.57 -22.68
CA ASP A 490 10.67 -16.12 -23.91
C ASP A 490 9.54 -17.09 -23.53
N GLU A 491 8.32 -16.56 -23.49
CA GLU A 491 7.12 -17.31 -23.11
C GLU A 491 6.33 -17.81 -24.32
N ARG A 492 6.90 -17.74 -25.54
CA ARG A 492 6.26 -18.32 -26.72
C ARG A 492 6.13 -19.84 -26.57
N GLY A 493 4.95 -20.35 -26.94
CA GLY A 493 4.64 -21.78 -26.82
C GLY A 493 4.42 -22.28 -25.39
N GLN A 494 4.46 -21.40 -24.39
CA GLN A 494 4.09 -21.75 -23.02
C GLN A 494 2.56 -21.82 -22.90
N ARG A 495 2.05 -22.75 -22.09
CA ARG A 495 0.62 -22.95 -21.88
C ARG A 495 0.29 -22.73 -20.41
N VAL A 496 -0.66 -21.83 -20.17
CA VAL A 496 -1.13 -21.49 -18.82
C VAL A 496 -2.43 -22.23 -18.53
N LEU A 497 -2.47 -22.98 -17.44
CA LEU A 497 -3.70 -23.51 -16.86
C LEU A 497 -4.19 -22.55 -15.77
N SER A 498 -5.34 -21.91 -16.00
CA SER A 498 -5.99 -21.04 -15.03
C SER A 498 -7.14 -21.79 -14.36
N PHE A 499 -7.23 -21.73 -13.04
CA PHE A 499 -8.29 -22.37 -12.26
C PHE A 499 -8.49 -21.64 -10.93
N TYR A 500 -9.66 -21.81 -10.34
CA TYR A 500 -9.95 -21.37 -8.99
C TYR A 500 -9.33 -22.34 -7.99
N ALA A 501 -8.43 -21.85 -7.13
CA ALA A 501 -7.63 -22.66 -6.23
C ALA A 501 -8.48 -23.42 -5.20
N ASP A 502 -9.62 -22.87 -4.82
CA ASP A 502 -10.54 -23.42 -3.85
C ASP A 502 -11.51 -24.44 -4.43
N THR A 503 -11.92 -24.28 -5.70
CA THR A 503 -12.90 -25.20 -6.31
C THR A 503 -12.28 -26.38 -7.05
N LEU A 504 -11.01 -26.30 -7.49
CA LEU A 504 -10.35 -27.39 -8.24
C LEU A 504 -10.40 -28.73 -7.50
N ASN A 505 -10.22 -28.72 -6.19
CA ASN A 505 -10.18 -29.89 -5.32
C ASN A 505 -11.25 -29.84 -4.22
N LEU A 506 -12.36 -29.15 -4.48
CA LEU A 506 -13.49 -29.06 -3.57
C LEU A 506 -13.98 -30.46 -3.21
N LYS A 507 -14.02 -30.78 -1.91
CA LYS A 507 -14.55 -32.06 -1.46
C LYS A 507 -16.07 -32.05 -1.65
N LEU A 508 -16.59 -33.15 -2.18
CA LEU A 508 -18.02 -33.33 -2.41
C LEU A 508 -18.55 -34.46 -1.51
N ASN A 509 -19.78 -34.30 -1.04
CA ASN A 509 -20.55 -35.33 -0.39
C ASN A 509 -20.97 -36.42 -1.41
N PRO A 510 -21.48 -37.58 -0.97
CA PRO A 510 -21.98 -38.63 -1.88
C PRO A 510 -23.09 -38.17 -2.84
N ASP A 511 -23.84 -37.13 -2.48
CA ASP A 511 -24.88 -36.50 -3.32
C ASP A 511 -24.33 -35.42 -4.28
N SER A 512 -22.99 -35.29 -4.38
CA SER A 512 -22.28 -34.27 -5.15
C SER A 512 -22.48 -32.82 -4.67
N SER A 513 -23.08 -32.60 -3.50
CA SER A 513 -23.09 -31.28 -2.87
C SER A 513 -21.69 -30.96 -2.28
N PRO A 514 -21.28 -29.68 -2.24
CA PRO A 514 -20.03 -29.30 -1.57
C PRO A 514 -20.02 -29.74 -0.11
N ALA A 515 -18.98 -30.46 0.29
CA ALA A 515 -18.78 -30.86 1.67
C ALA A 515 -18.54 -29.61 2.53
N ARG A 516 -19.17 -29.58 3.70
CA ARG A 516 -18.97 -28.55 4.70
C ARG A 516 -18.41 -29.18 5.97
N ASP A 517 -17.50 -28.48 6.63
CA ASP A 517 -17.01 -28.89 7.93
C ASP A 517 -18.03 -28.58 9.04
N GLU A 518 -17.70 -28.96 10.28
CA GLU A 518 -18.46 -28.66 11.49
C GLU A 518 -18.69 -27.14 11.73
N ARG A 519 -17.94 -26.29 11.03
CA ARG A 519 -18.08 -24.84 11.09
C ARG A 519 -19.16 -24.34 10.13
N GLY A 520 -19.55 -25.16 9.16
CA GLY A 520 -20.42 -24.79 8.03
C GLY A 520 -19.65 -24.22 6.85
N LEU A 521 -18.30 -24.25 6.89
CA LEU A 521 -17.44 -23.74 5.82
C LEU A 521 -17.18 -24.85 4.80
N PHE A 522 -16.99 -24.49 3.54
CA PHE A 522 -16.64 -25.45 2.51
C PHE A 522 -15.29 -26.10 2.78
N VAL A 523 -15.20 -27.42 2.53
CA VAL A 523 -13.95 -28.16 2.62
C VAL A 523 -13.24 -28.09 1.26
N TYR A 524 -12.43 -27.05 1.10
CA TYR A 524 -11.59 -26.87 -0.07
C TYR A 524 -10.43 -27.87 -0.11
N GLY A 525 -9.86 -28.08 -1.29
CA GLY A 525 -8.55 -28.72 -1.40
C GLY A 525 -7.42 -27.76 -1.02
N THR A 526 -6.21 -28.28 -0.95
CA THR A 526 -5.01 -27.56 -0.52
C THR A 526 -4.04 -27.33 -1.69
N PHE A 527 -3.03 -26.49 -1.47
CA PHE A 527 -1.93 -26.35 -2.43
C PHE A 527 -1.13 -27.66 -2.60
N ASP A 528 -1.11 -28.54 -1.60
CA ASP A 528 -0.49 -29.87 -1.71
C ASP A 528 -1.33 -30.79 -2.63
N ASP A 529 -2.66 -30.77 -2.54
CA ASP A 529 -3.52 -31.52 -3.47
C ASP A 529 -3.34 -31.06 -4.93
N ILE A 530 -3.07 -29.77 -5.14
CA ILE A 530 -2.72 -29.23 -6.47
C ILE A 530 -1.34 -29.71 -6.89
N ALA A 531 -0.38 -29.80 -5.97
CA ALA A 531 0.99 -30.23 -6.24
C ALA A 531 1.04 -31.67 -6.75
N ASP A 532 0.14 -32.53 -6.24
CA ASP A 532 0.02 -33.93 -6.64
C ASP A 532 -0.48 -34.10 -8.09
N GLN A 533 -1.25 -33.13 -8.60
CA GLN A 533 -1.79 -33.14 -9.97
C GLN A 533 -0.85 -32.55 -11.02
N LEU A 534 0.26 -31.92 -10.62
CA LEU A 534 1.11 -31.19 -11.57
C LEU A 534 1.73 -32.07 -12.65
N GLU A 535 1.98 -33.36 -12.38
CA GLU A 535 2.48 -34.27 -13.40
C GLU A 535 1.45 -34.51 -14.51
N GLU A 536 0.17 -34.59 -14.16
CA GLU A 536 -0.92 -34.77 -15.13
C GLU A 536 -1.12 -33.51 -15.96
N PHE A 537 -1.16 -32.34 -15.31
CA PHE A 537 -1.18 -31.06 -16.02
C PHE A 537 0.02 -30.91 -16.96
N ARG A 538 1.20 -31.39 -16.54
CA ARG A 538 2.39 -31.38 -17.39
C ARG A 538 2.26 -32.30 -18.59
N LYS A 539 1.70 -33.51 -18.43
CA LYS A 539 1.42 -34.47 -19.51
C LYS A 539 0.42 -33.90 -20.52
N GLU A 540 -0.57 -33.14 -20.06
CA GLU A 540 -1.50 -32.40 -20.93
C GLU A 540 -0.85 -31.24 -21.68
N GLY A 541 0.39 -30.88 -21.33
CA GLY A 541 1.21 -29.89 -22.02
C GLY A 541 1.22 -28.51 -21.37
N TYR A 542 0.64 -28.35 -20.18
CA TYR A 542 0.75 -27.09 -19.44
C TYR A 542 2.18 -26.87 -18.94
N THR A 543 2.62 -25.62 -18.95
CA THR A 543 3.95 -25.20 -18.47
C THR A 543 3.84 -24.14 -17.38
N ARG A 544 2.66 -23.58 -17.17
CA ARG A 544 2.37 -22.58 -16.13
C ARG A 544 1.03 -22.93 -15.49
N ILE A 545 0.91 -22.66 -14.21
CA ILE A 545 -0.38 -22.70 -13.50
C ILE A 545 -0.68 -21.33 -12.90
N TYR A 546 -1.95 -20.98 -12.89
CA TYR A 546 -2.47 -19.76 -12.28
C TYR A 546 -3.61 -20.14 -11.33
N PRO A 547 -3.28 -20.45 -10.05
CA PRO A 547 -4.27 -20.68 -9.01
C PRO A 547 -4.91 -19.35 -8.59
N LEU A 548 -6.03 -18.99 -9.22
CA LEU A 548 -6.83 -17.83 -8.88
C LEU A 548 -7.40 -18.00 -7.46
N GLY A 549 -7.37 -16.93 -6.65
CA GLY A 549 -7.77 -17.00 -5.25
C GLY A 549 -6.72 -17.63 -4.31
N ALA A 550 -5.45 -17.78 -4.72
CA ALA A 550 -4.39 -18.28 -3.83
C ALA A 550 -4.00 -17.32 -2.68
N LEU A 551 -4.36 -16.04 -2.81
CA LEU A 551 -4.15 -15.01 -1.80
C LEU A 551 -5.39 -14.86 -0.93
N GLU A 552 -5.19 -14.51 0.35
CA GLU A 552 -6.25 -14.35 1.35
C GLU A 552 -7.33 -13.41 0.83
N LEU A 553 -8.59 -13.83 0.95
CA LEU A 553 -9.75 -13.10 0.44
C LEU A 553 -10.46 -12.32 1.55
N GLY A 554 -11.39 -11.45 1.16
CA GLY A 554 -12.23 -10.65 2.05
C GLY A 554 -13.28 -11.43 2.84
N TRP A 555 -14.27 -10.72 3.38
CA TRP A 555 -15.33 -11.33 4.17
C TRP A 555 -16.39 -12.01 3.30
N ALA A 556 -16.88 -13.15 3.78
CA ALA A 556 -18.16 -13.69 3.33
C ALA A 556 -19.30 -12.71 3.67
N GLY A 557 -20.29 -12.58 2.80
CA GLY A 557 -21.45 -11.71 3.00
C GLY A 557 -21.30 -10.27 2.50
N GLU A 558 -20.10 -9.86 2.04
CA GLU A 558 -19.85 -8.46 1.68
C GLU A 558 -20.47 -8.05 0.33
N ALA A 559 -20.25 -8.85 -0.72
CA ALA A 559 -20.89 -8.71 -2.03
C ALA A 559 -21.67 -9.96 -2.46
N GLY A 560 -21.69 -10.99 -1.61
CA GLY A 560 -22.31 -12.30 -1.87
C GLY A 560 -22.07 -13.26 -0.71
N PRO A 561 -22.60 -14.49 -0.73
CA PRO A 561 -22.43 -15.45 0.36
C PRO A 561 -20.96 -15.83 0.62
N ASP A 562 -20.11 -15.73 -0.40
CA ASP A 562 -18.66 -15.95 -0.34
C ASP A 562 -17.91 -14.71 -0.88
N PRO A 563 -16.69 -14.43 -0.42
CA PRO A 563 -15.91 -13.30 -0.94
C PRO A 563 -15.53 -13.52 -2.41
N SER A 564 -15.48 -12.44 -3.20
CA SER A 564 -14.96 -12.50 -4.56
C SER A 564 -13.49 -12.93 -4.53
N VAL A 565 -13.06 -13.77 -5.49
CA VAL A 565 -11.64 -14.12 -5.67
C VAL A 565 -10.76 -12.93 -6.05
N PHE A 566 -11.39 -11.81 -6.41
CA PHE A 566 -10.72 -10.54 -6.70
C PHE A 566 -10.72 -9.59 -5.48
N SER A 567 -11.46 -9.91 -4.41
CA SER A 567 -11.41 -9.20 -3.13
C SER A 567 -10.24 -9.73 -2.28
N VAL A 568 -9.01 -9.51 -2.75
CA VAL A 568 -7.80 -9.95 -2.04
C VAL A 568 -7.48 -9.01 -0.89
N LEU A 569 -7.15 -9.55 0.28
CA LEU A 569 -6.91 -8.80 1.51
C LEU A 569 -5.81 -7.73 1.37
N ASP A 570 -4.58 -8.12 1.02
CA ASP A 570 -3.42 -7.21 1.03
C ASP A 570 -2.41 -7.46 -0.10
N GLY A 571 -2.74 -8.36 -1.03
CA GLY A 571 -1.90 -8.72 -2.18
C GLY A 571 -0.71 -9.62 -1.87
N LYS A 572 -0.53 -10.06 -0.63
CA LYS A 572 0.66 -10.88 -0.26
C LYS A 572 0.39 -11.99 0.76
N THR A 573 -0.65 -11.87 1.57
CA THR A 573 -1.05 -12.92 2.50
C THR A 573 -1.64 -14.08 1.71
N VAL A 574 -1.08 -15.27 1.90
CA VAL A 574 -1.51 -16.51 1.23
C VAL A 574 -2.67 -17.14 2.01
N ARG A 575 -3.65 -17.69 1.28
CA ARG A 575 -4.80 -18.38 1.87
C ARG A 575 -4.37 -19.52 2.78
N ARG A 576 -4.83 -19.46 4.03
CA ARG A 576 -4.44 -20.40 5.08
C ARG A 576 -5.23 -21.70 5.06
N ASP A 577 -6.50 -21.61 4.71
CA ASP A 577 -7.37 -22.76 4.52
C ASP A 577 -6.94 -23.65 3.34
N LEU A 578 -6.15 -23.12 2.39
CA LEU A 578 -5.46 -23.88 1.35
C LEU A 578 -4.07 -24.41 1.78
N GLY A 579 -3.69 -24.26 3.05
CA GLY A 579 -2.40 -24.72 3.60
C GLY A 579 -1.34 -23.61 3.78
N GLY A 580 -1.68 -22.36 3.48
CA GLY A 580 -0.83 -21.20 3.75
C GLY A 580 0.42 -21.10 2.87
N LEU A 581 1.32 -20.19 3.25
CA LEU A 581 2.55 -19.91 2.49
C LEU A 581 3.43 -21.15 2.32
N GLU A 582 3.56 -21.98 3.35
CA GLU A 582 4.39 -23.19 3.29
C GLU A 582 3.90 -24.20 2.26
N ALA A 583 2.59 -24.45 2.19
CA ALA A 583 2.01 -25.34 1.17
C ALA A 583 2.15 -24.72 -0.23
N LEU A 584 1.95 -23.41 -0.38
CA LEU A 584 2.16 -22.73 -1.66
C LEU A 584 3.63 -22.81 -2.12
N LEU A 585 4.59 -22.72 -1.21
CA LEU A 585 6.02 -22.89 -1.51
C LEU A 585 6.36 -24.33 -1.92
N ARG A 586 5.71 -25.34 -1.30
CA ARG A 586 5.83 -26.74 -1.74
C ARG A 586 5.26 -26.95 -3.14
N LEU A 587 4.08 -26.41 -3.43
CA LEU A 587 3.50 -26.41 -4.78
C LEU A 587 4.46 -25.80 -5.80
N ARG A 588 5.04 -24.63 -5.48
CA ARG A 588 6.03 -23.97 -6.34
C ARG A 588 7.29 -24.81 -6.55
N LYS A 589 7.84 -25.40 -5.48
CA LYS A 589 9.00 -26.29 -5.57
C LYS A 589 8.72 -27.50 -6.46
N ARG A 590 7.53 -28.09 -6.35
CA ARG A 590 7.08 -29.19 -7.21
C ARG A 590 6.93 -28.75 -8.66
N ALA A 591 6.29 -27.61 -8.91
CA ALA A 591 6.18 -27.02 -10.25
C ALA A 591 7.56 -26.81 -10.89
N ASP A 592 8.51 -26.22 -10.16
CA ASP A 592 9.87 -26.01 -10.65
C ASP A 592 10.56 -27.33 -11.04
N SER A 593 10.37 -28.40 -10.27
CA SER A 593 10.95 -29.73 -10.58
C SER A 593 10.43 -30.32 -11.90
N LEU A 594 9.25 -29.89 -12.34
CA LEU A 594 8.61 -30.32 -13.60
C LEU A 594 8.85 -29.32 -14.74
N GLY A 595 9.67 -28.29 -14.52
CA GLY A 595 9.88 -27.20 -15.48
C GLY A 595 8.67 -26.29 -15.65
N MET A 596 7.78 -26.26 -14.67
CA MET A 596 6.58 -25.41 -14.64
C MET A 596 6.81 -24.16 -13.78
N LYS A 597 5.90 -23.17 -13.87
CA LYS A 597 5.88 -21.99 -12.99
C LYS A 597 4.49 -21.72 -12.43
N VAL A 598 4.45 -21.13 -11.24
CA VAL A 598 3.21 -20.71 -10.56
C VAL A 598 3.07 -19.19 -10.68
N LEU A 599 1.89 -18.73 -11.08
CA LEU A 599 1.53 -17.31 -11.24
C LEU A 599 0.59 -16.88 -10.11
N LEU A 600 0.77 -15.68 -9.57
CA LEU A 600 -0.10 -15.08 -8.55
C LEU A 600 -0.72 -13.76 -9.03
N CYS A 601 -1.91 -13.42 -8.54
CA CYS A 601 -2.57 -12.16 -8.86
C CYS A 601 -1.79 -10.95 -8.34
N MET A 602 -1.76 -9.89 -9.15
CA MET A 602 -1.40 -8.54 -8.74
C MET A 602 -2.57 -7.62 -9.07
N LEU A 603 -3.00 -6.80 -8.12
CA LEU A 603 -4.25 -6.05 -8.22
C LEU A 603 -4.03 -4.55 -7.94
N SER A 604 -4.91 -3.73 -8.52
CA SER A 604 -5.07 -2.29 -8.27
C SER A 604 -6.13 -1.98 -7.21
N HIS A 605 -6.74 -3.02 -6.63
CA HIS A 605 -7.83 -2.92 -5.65
C HIS A 605 -7.68 -4.04 -4.61
N PHE A 606 -8.17 -3.80 -3.40
CA PHE A 606 -8.04 -4.72 -2.26
C PHE A 606 -9.32 -4.81 -1.46
N SER A 607 -9.51 -5.92 -0.76
CA SER A 607 -10.68 -6.16 0.08
C SER A 607 -10.85 -5.05 1.11
N ARG A 608 -12.10 -4.68 1.37
CA ARG A 608 -12.42 -3.79 2.49
C ARG A 608 -12.17 -4.45 3.85
N ALA A 609 -12.00 -5.77 3.88
CA ALA A 609 -11.54 -6.49 5.06
C ALA A 609 -10.11 -6.11 5.49
N ASN A 610 -9.34 -5.46 4.62
CA ASN A 610 -8.07 -4.89 5.02
C ASN A 610 -8.32 -3.74 6.00
N ALA A 611 -7.92 -3.93 7.25
CA ALA A 611 -8.10 -2.98 8.34
C ALA A 611 -6.77 -2.30 8.78
N GLU A 612 -5.66 -2.55 8.09
CA GLU A 612 -4.33 -2.00 8.42
C GLU A 612 -3.72 -1.14 7.29
N TYR A 613 -4.53 -0.71 6.34
CA TYR A 613 -4.10 0.09 5.19
C TYR A 613 -3.59 1.48 5.59
N ASP A 614 -2.74 2.09 4.76
CA ASP A 614 -2.39 3.50 4.93
C ASP A 614 -3.58 4.40 4.57
N TYR A 615 -3.87 5.43 5.35
CA TYR A 615 -5.04 6.28 5.08
C TYR A 615 -5.08 6.87 3.67
N HIS A 616 -3.93 7.11 3.02
CA HIS A 616 -3.87 7.64 1.65
C HIS A 616 -3.82 6.54 0.56
N PHE A 617 -3.82 5.27 0.96
CA PHE A 617 -3.79 4.13 0.06
C PHE A 617 -5.10 3.95 -0.74
N PRO A 618 -6.30 3.98 -0.13
CA PRO A 618 -7.55 3.99 -0.87
C PRO A 618 -7.88 5.38 -1.43
N ALA A 619 -8.67 5.42 -2.51
CA ALA A 619 -9.48 6.58 -2.82
C ALA A 619 -10.75 6.60 -1.94
N TYR A 620 -11.25 7.78 -1.56
CA TYR A 620 -12.50 7.92 -0.78
C TYR A 620 -13.62 8.56 -1.60
N ILE A 621 -14.86 8.23 -1.24
CA ILE A 621 -16.08 8.84 -1.78
C ILE A 621 -17.07 9.09 -0.64
N LEU A 622 -17.82 10.19 -0.73
CA LEU A 622 -18.94 10.40 0.19
C LEU A 622 -20.10 9.49 -0.19
N ASN A 623 -20.60 8.75 0.80
CA ASN A 623 -21.86 8.05 0.65
C ASN A 623 -23.05 9.01 0.73
N ASN A 624 -24.27 8.48 0.54
CA ASN A 624 -25.53 9.23 0.64
C ASN A 624 -25.78 9.89 2.02
N LYS A 625 -25.06 9.50 3.07
CA LYS A 625 -25.12 10.10 4.41
C LYS A 625 -24.07 11.19 4.62
N GLY A 626 -23.28 11.51 3.60
CA GLY A 626 -22.19 12.48 3.70
C GLY A 626 -21.00 11.99 4.54
N VAL A 627 -20.83 10.66 4.68
CA VAL A 627 -19.70 10.03 5.36
C VAL A 627 -18.69 9.55 4.31
N LEU A 628 -17.41 9.83 4.54
CA LEU A 628 -16.34 9.31 3.69
C LEU A 628 -16.20 7.81 3.86
N THR A 629 -16.28 7.11 2.74
CA THR A 629 -16.10 5.65 2.65
C THR A 629 -15.08 5.35 1.57
N ARG A 630 -14.42 4.20 1.64
CA ARG A 630 -13.47 3.78 0.60
C ARG A 630 -14.22 3.58 -0.72
N ARG A 631 -13.72 4.16 -1.81
CA ARG A 631 -14.28 4.01 -3.16
C ARG A 631 -14.21 2.53 -3.55
N ALA A 632 -15.32 1.97 -4.03
CA ALA A 632 -15.39 0.59 -4.49
C ALA A 632 -14.30 0.29 -5.54
N GLY A 633 -13.86 -0.97 -5.62
CA GLY A 633 -13.02 -1.42 -6.72
C GLY A 633 -13.75 -1.23 -8.05
N TRP A 634 -13.01 -1.13 -9.15
CA TRP A 634 -13.59 -0.94 -10.48
C TRP A 634 -12.71 -1.63 -11.51
N ASP A 635 -13.34 -2.27 -12.49
CA ASP A 635 -12.64 -2.95 -13.59
C ASP A 635 -12.16 -2.00 -14.69
N GLY A 636 -12.38 -0.70 -14.57
CA GLY A 636 -11.93 0.25 -15.59
C GLY A 636 -12.92 0.46 -16.74
N GLU A 637 -14.04 -0.28 -16.80
CA GLU A 637 -14.98 -0.22 -17.93
C GLU A 637 -16.46 -0.47 -17.56
N TRP A 638 -16.80 -1.53 -16.82
CA TRP A 638 -18.18 -2.03 -16.69
C TRP A 638 -18.73 -2.11 -15.27
N SER A 639 -17.92 -2.46 -14.26
CA SER A 639 -18.45 -2.91 -12.96
C SER A 639 -17.67 -2.43 -11.74
N GLU A 640 -18.40 -2.00 -10.71
CA GLU A 640 -17.86 -1.72 -9.38
C GLU A 640 -17.88 -2.99 -8.51
N TRP A 641 -16.80 -3.23 -7.78
CA TRP A 641 -16.69 -4.30 -6.78
C TRP A 641 -16.85 -3.71 -5.38
N LEU A 642 -18.03 -3.90 -4.81
CA LEU A 642 -18.41 -3.31 -3.52
C LEU A 642 -17.69 -3.93 -2.32
N ASP A 643 -17.15 -5.14 -2.48
CA ASP A 643 -16.35 -5.87 -1.49
C ASP A 643 -14.85 -5.53 -1.53
N SER A 644 -14.44 -4.68 -2.48
CA SER A 644 -13.09 -4.14 -2.54
C SER A 644 -13.08 -2.61 -2.53
N PHE A 645 -11.90 -2.04 -2.38
CA PHE A 645 -11.64 -0.63 -2.59
C PHE A 645 -10.55 -0.42 -3.63
N MET A 646 -10.68 0.65 -4.41
CA MET A 646 -9.68 1.05 -5.37
C MET A 646 -8.50 1.75 -4.68
N VAL A 647 -7.27 1.39 -5.06
CA VAL A 647 -6.06 2.11 -4.65
C VAL A 647 -6.04 3.48 -5.31
N ASN A 648 -5.62 4.50 -4.58
CA ASN A 648 -5.43 5.84 -5.14
C ASN A 648 -4.18 5.86 -6.05
N MET A 649 -4.40 5.71 -7.35
CA MET A 649 -3.35 5.67 -8.37
C MET A 649 -2.70 7.02 -8.65
N ARG A 650 -3.23 8.15 -8.16
CA ARG A 650 -2.62 9.48 -8.32
C ARG A 650 -1.41 9.71 -7.40
N ASP A 651 -1.30 8.96 -6.31
CA ASP A 651 -0.17 9.07 -5.38
C ASP A 651 0.90 8.01 -5.68
N PHE A 652 2.10 8.47 -6.05
CA PHE A 652 3.23 7.60 -6.38
C PHE A 652 3.67 6.69 -5.22
N ASP A 653 3.46 7.11 -3.96
CA ASP A 653 3.78 6.26 -2.80
C ASP A 653 2.96 4.95 -2.81
N ASN A 654 1.75 4.97 -3.37
CA ASN A 654 0.91 3.79 -3.50
C ASN A 654 1.43 2.85 -4.60
N ILE A 655 1.93 3.39 -5.71
CA ILE A 655 2.55 2.59 -6.77
C ILE A 655 3.83 1.91 -6.27
N ASP A 656 4.65 2.61 -5.47
CA ASP A 656 5.83 1.99 -4.83
C ASP A 656 5.45 0.89 -3.84
N THR A 657 4.33 1.04 -3.14
CA THR A 657 3.76 -0.01 -2.27
C THR A 657 3.35 -1.25 -3.07
N LEU A 658 2.65 -1.08 -4.19
CA LEU A 658 2.31 -2.19 -5.10
C LEU A 658 3.58 -2.85 -5.67
N ALA A 659 4.59 -2.07 -6.02
CA ALA A 659 5.88 -2.59 -6.49
C ALA A 659 6.58 -3.44 -5.43
N GLN A 660 6.51 -3.02 -4.16
CA GLN A 660 7.08 -3.77 -3.05
C GLN A 660 6.37 -5.11 -2.82
N ILE A 661 5.04 -5.17 -2.95
CA ILE A 661 4.26 -6.42 -2.93
C ILE A 661 4.75 -7.36 -4.05
N GLY A 662 4.86 -6.85 -5.28
CA GLY A 662 5.37 -7.63 -6.41
C GLY A 662 6.80 -8.14 -6.20
N ILE A 663 7.67 -7.33 -5.59
CA ILE A 663 9.04 -7.74 -5.23
C ILE A 663 9.02 -8.87 -4.19
N GLU A 664 8.17 -8.79 -3.17
CA GLU A 664 8.05 -9.84 -2.14
C GLU A 664 7.64 -11.18 -2.75
N LEU A 665 6.58 -11.19 -3.56
CA LEU A 665 6.10 -12.41 -4.22
C LEU A 665 7.14 -12.99 -5.20
N THR A 666 7.79 -12.15 -6.00
CA THR A 666 8.79 -12.61 -6.98
C THR A 666 10.10 -13.06 -6.34
N LYS A 667 10.49 -12.54 -5.17
CA LYS A 667 11.61 -13.06 -4.37
C LYS A 667 11.35 -14.49 -3.88
N LEU A 668 10.10 -14.84 -3.63
CA LEU A 668 9.69 -16.22 -3.32
C LEU A 668 9.67 -17.11 -4.59
N GLY A 669 9.83 -16.52 -5.78
CA GLY A 669 9.95 -17.20 -7.07
C GLY A 669 8.64 -17.43 -7.80
N PHE A 670 7.57 -16.74 -7.42
CA PHE A 670 6.32 -16.72 -8.15
C PHE A 670 6.40 -15.78 -9.35
N GLY A 671 5.73 -16.15 -10.45
CA GLY A 671 5.37 -15.20 -11.51
C GLY A 671 4.11 -14.42 -11.12
N LEU A 672 3.76 -13.41 -11.92
CA LEU A 672 2.64 -12.52 -11.63
C LEU A 672 1.64 -12.50 -12.78
N ARG A 673 0.37 -12.33 -12.46
CA ARG A 673 -0.71 -12.01 -13.39
C ARG A 673 -1.39 -10.74 -12.89
N VAL A 674 -1.23 -9.65 -13.63
CA VAL A 674 -1.86 -8.35 -13.36
C VAL A 674 -3.33 -8.42 -13.73
N ASP A 675 -4.18 -8.30 -12.71
CA ASP A 675 -5.62 -8.14 -12.87
C ASP A 675 -5.97 -6.73 -13.33
N VAL A 676 -6.98 -6.60 -14.19
CA VAL A 676 -7.40 -5.31 -14.77
C VAL A 676 -6.25 -4.54 -15.40
N GLY A 677 -5.33 -5.23 -16.07
CA GLY A 677 -4.16 -4.60 -16.67
C GLY A 677 -4.44 -3.43 -17.62
N HIS A 678 -5.59 -3.50 -18.30
CA HIS A 678 -6.10 -2.46 -19.19
C HIS A 678 -6.61 -1.20 -18.47
N GLY A 679 -6.92 -1.30 -17.19
CA GLY A 679 -7.42 -0.23 -16.34
C GLY A 679 -6.59 -0.08 -15.05
N PHE A 680 -5.36 -0.59 -15.03
CA PHE A 680 -4.57 -0.68 -13.80
C PHE A 680 -4.24 0.70 -13.20
N ASP A 681 -4.16 1.72 -14.04
CA ASP A 681 -3.83 3.09 -13.65
C ASP A 681 -5.06 3.95 -13.31
N THR A 682 -6.28 3.39 -13.38
CA THR A 682 -7.56 4.09 -13.20
C THR A 682 -7.54 5.14 -12.09
N VAL A 683 -8.03 6.34 -12.43
CA VAL A 683 -8.34 7.41 -11.49
C VAL A 683 -9.79 7.86 -11.64
N PHE A 684 -10.29 8.58 -10.63
CA PHE A 684 -11.66 9.07 -10.60
C PHE A 684 -11.72 10.61 -10.59
N PRO A 685 -12.89 11.20 -10.89
CA PRO A 685 -13.07 12.64 -10.79
C PRO A 685 -12.94 13.11 -9.35
N ILE A 686 -12.17 14.19 -9.16
CA ILE A 686 -11.79 14.71 -7.85
C ILE A 686 -12.95 15.52 -7.26
N ASP A 687 -13.18 15.39 -5.95
CA ASP A 687 -14.15 16.25 -5.27
C ASP A 687 -13.70 17.72 -5.27
N PRO A 688 -14.53 18.66 -5.78
CA PRO A 688 -14.14 20.05 -5.99
C PRO A 688 -13.89 20.84 -4.70
N ARG A 689 -14.32 20.32 -3.53
CA ARG A 689 -14.06 20.95 -2.23
C ARG A 689 -12.61 20.79 -1.75
N GLN A 690 -11.85 19.89 -2.38
CA GLN A 690 -10.44 19.70 -2.04
C GLN A 690 -9.57 20.84 -2.57
N SER A 691 -8.47 21.10 -1.88
CA SER A 691 -7.43 22.04 -2.28
C SER A 691 -6.03 21.48 -1.97
N GLY A 692 -4.99 22.11 -2.53
CA GLY A 692 -3.59 21.73 -2.30
C GLY A 692 -3.30 20.26 -2.62
N SER A 693 -2.46 19.62 -1.81
CA SER A 693 -2.08 18.22 -1.95
C SER A 693 -3.27 17.27 -2.08
N ALA A 694 -4.30 17.43 -1.24
CA ALA A 694 -5.46 16.54 -1.24
C ALA A 694 -6.18 16.53 -2.60
N ARG A 695 -6.30 17.70 -3.24
CA ARG A 695 -6.85 17.82 -4.60
C ARG A 695 -5.91 17.21 -5.63
N LEU A 696 -4.62 17.55 -5.58
CA LEU A 696 -3.64 17.09 -6.56
C LEU A 696 -3.55 15.55 -6.59
N PHE A 697 -3.60 14.92 -5.42
CA PHE A 697 -3.58 13.47 -5.27
C PHE A 697 -4.97 12.82 -5.29
N GLY A 698 -6.06 13.58 -5.48
CA GLY A 698 -7.42 13.06 -5.59
C GLY A 698 -7.82 12.13 -4.44
N GLU A 699 -7.53 12.53 -3.20
CA GLU A 699 -7.79 11.69 -2.02
C GLU A 699 -9.28 11.39 -1.83
N VAL A 700 -10.14 12.36 -2.15
CA VAL A 700 -11.59 12.20 -2.22
C VAL A 700 -12.08 12.38 -3.66
N THR A 701 -13.03 11.57 -4.06
CA THR A 701 -13.56 11.51 -5.42
C THR A 701 -15.08 11.68 -5.41
N VAL A 702 -15.65 11.98 -6.56
CA VAL A 702 -17.10 11.93 -6.80
C VAL A 702 -17.48 10.71 -7.63
N GLY A 703 -18.77 10.48 -7.82
CA GLY A 703 -19.25 9.41 -8.70
C GLY A 703 -18.83 9.64 -10.16
N GLY A 704 -18.67 8.54 -10.90
CA GLY A 704 -18.17 8.54 -12.27
C GLY A 704 -16.73 8.04 -12.37
N PHE A 705 -16.15 8.18 -13.56
CA PHE A 705 -14.76 7.83 -13.87
C PHE A 705 -14.13 8.93 -14.73
N GLU A 706 -12.82 9.16 -14.54
CA GLU A 706 -12.03 9.94 -15.50
C GLU A 706 -11.24 8.93 -16.33
N PRO A 707 -11.52 8.77 -17.63
CA PRO A 707 -10.63 7.97 -18.46
C PRO A 707 -9.28 8.67 -18.48
N ILE A 708 -8.22 7.94 -18.12
CA ILE A 708 -6.87 8.41 -18.40
C ILE A 708 -6.73 8.44 -19.90
N ASP A 709 -6.52 9.64 -20.45
CA ASP A 709 -6.61 9.89 -21.90
C ASP A 709 -5.44 9.29 -22.72
N LEU A 710 -4.57 8.51 -22.08
CA LEU A 710 -3.59 7.66 -22.75
C LEU A 710 -4.08 6.23 -22.99
N ARG A 711 -5.29 5.87 -22.53
CA ARG A 711 -5.90 4.59 -22.89
C ARG A 711 -6.01 4.50 -24.40
N LYS A 712 -5.72 3.32 -24.95
CA LYS A 712 -5.74 3.04 -26.39
C LYS A 712 -4.67 3.77 -27.22
N THR A 713 -3.63 4.35 -26.61
CA THR A 713 -2.44 4.86 -27.32
C THR A 713 -1.27 3.88 -27.20
N ASP A 714 -0.16 4.16 -27.90
CA ASP A 714 1.11 3.42 -27.80
C ASP A 714 2.01 3.85 -26.63
N GLU A 715 1.50 4.73 -25.77
CA GLU A 715 2.20 5.21 -24.58
C GLU A 715 2.21 4.15 -23.49
N PRO A 716 3.29 4.05 -22.70
CA PRO A 716 3.37 3.09 -21.61
C PRO A 716 2.38 3.41 -20.48
N ASN A 717 1.84 2.38 -19.85
CA ASN A 717 1.19 2.51 -18.55
C ASN A 717 2.28 2.74 -17.49
N ILE A 718 2.49 4.00 -17.09
CA ILE A 718 3.59 4.40 -16.20
C ILE A 718 3.62 3.62 -14.87
N PRO A 719 2.48 3.38 -14.19
CA PRO A 719 2.43 2.52 -13.01
C PRO A 719 2.99 1.11 -13.26
N LEU A 720 2.49 0.42 -14.29
CA LEU A 720 2.91 -0.94 -14.63
C LEU A 720 4.37 -1.00 -15.09
N LEU A 721 4.80 -0.01 -15.86
CA LEU A 721 6.20 0.16 -16.27
C LEU A 721 7.11 0.23 -15.05
N TYR A 722 6.80 1.11 -14.08
CA TYR A 722 7.59 1.27 -12.86
C TYR A 722 7.60 -0.01 -12.03
N LEU A 723 6.45 -0.63 -11.83
CA LEU A 723 6.28 -1.91 -11.14
C LEU A 723 7.20 -2.98 -11.74
N CYS A 724 7.09 -3.23 -13.05
CA CYS A 724 7.89 -4.24 -13.75
C CYS A 724 9.38 -3.93 -13.69
N TYR A 725 9.76 -2.65 -13.87
CA TYR A 725 11.15 -2.21 -13.74
C TYR A 725 11.71 -2.51 -12.35
N LYS A 726 10.98 -2.12 -11.29
CA LYS A 726 11.40 -2.30 -9.89
C LYS A 726 11.53 -3.77 -9.52
N ILE A 727 10.57 -4.59 -9.92
CA ILE A 727 10.59 -6.03 -9.73
C ILE A 727 11.80 -6.64 -10.43
N GLN A 728 12.01 -6.36 -11.72
CA GLN A 728 13.15 -6.91 -12.45
C GLN A 728 14.49 -6.36 -11.97
N LYS A 729 14.53 -5.12 -11.47
CA LYS A 729 15.74 -4.58 -10.84
C LYS A 729 16.09 -5.32 -9.54
N ALA A 730 15.10 -5.63 -8.72
CA ALA A 730 15.28 -6.37 -7.48
C ALA A 730 15.54 -7.87 -7.71
N VAL A 731 14.91 -8.46 -8.73
CA VAL A 731 14.96 -9.88 -9.06
C VAL A 731 15.13 -10.07 -10.59
N PRO A 732 16.34 -9.89 -11.15
CA PRO A 732 16.59 -9.81 -12.61
C PRO A 732 16.08 -10.96 -13.47
N ASN A 733 15.99 -12.16 -12.90
CA ASN A 733 15.57 -13.36 -13.61
C ASN A 733 14.07 -13.69 -13.40
N ALA A 734 13.42 -13.05 -12.42
CA ALA A 734 12.09 -13.48 -11.97
C ALA A 734 10.94 -12.93 -12.80
N LEU A 735 11.13 -11.82 -13.54
CA LEU A 735 10.01 -11.17 -14.23
C LEU A 735 9.40 -12.11 -15.29
N LEU A 736 8.32 -12.76 -14.87
CA LEU A 736 7.33 -13.51 -15.63
C LEU A 736 6.00 -12.87 -15.24
N VAL A 737 5.51 -11.99 -16.10
CA VAL A 737 4.31 -11.20 -15.83
C VAL A 737 3.35 -11.37 -16.99
N TYR A 738 2.10 -11.65 -16.67
CA TYR A 738 0.98 -11.69 -17.60
C TYR A 738 0.01 -10.59 -17.24
N SER A 739 -0.75 -10.11 -18.22
CA SER A 739 -1.76 -9.08 -18.00
C SER A 739 -2.80 -9.12 -19.10
N GLU A 740 -4.01 -8.69 -18.77
CA GLU A 740 -4.98 -8.26 -19.76
C GLU A 740 -4.46 -6.99 -20.44
N GLN A 741 -4.47 -6.94 -21.77
CA GLN A 741 -3.87 -5.84 -22.53
C GLN A 741 -4.85 -4.68 -22.69
N TRP A 742 -4.44 -3.45 -22.36
CA TRP A 742 -4.82 -2.26 -23.14
C TRP A 742 -4.00 -0.97 -22.91
N HIS A 743 -2.70 -1.00 -23.21
CA HIS A 743 -1.89 0.16 -23.62
C HIS A 743 -0.75 -0.36 -24.53
N GLY A 744 -0.43 0.34 -25.62
CA GLY A 744 0.55 -0.10 -26.62
C GLY A 744 2.01 -0.07 -26.14
N ASN A 745 2.90 -0.57 -26.99
CA ASN A 745 4.29 -1.00 -26.72
C ASN A 745 4.52 -2.04 -25.60
N GLU A 746 3.69 -2.13 -24.56
CA GLU A 746 3.81 -3.13 -23.49
C GLU A 746 3.12 -4.46 -23.79
N VAL A 747 2.46 -4.55 -24.95
CA VAL A 747 1.83 -5.75 -25.51
C VAL A 747 2.75 -6.98 -25.39
N ARG A 748 4.05 -6.83 -25.69
CA ARG A 748 5.07 -7.90 -25.60
C ARG A 748 5.61 -8.18 -24.20
N MET A 749 5.34 -7.34 -23.20
CA MET A 749 5.68 -7.67 -21.81
C MET A 749 4.72 -8.73 -21.26
N LEU A 750 3.52 -8.81 -21.84
CA LEU A 750 2.35 -9.41 -21.18
C LEU A 750 1.59 -10.41 -22.08
N LYS A 751 1.94 -10.50 -23.36
CA LYS A 751 1.44 -11.48 -24.33
C LYS A 751 2.45 -11.61 -25.49
N ALA A 752 2.95 -12.82 -25.71
CA ALA A 752 3.43 -13.23 -27.03
C ALA A 752 2.43 -14.25 -27.56
#